data_AF-A0A9W8EVD8-F1
#
_entry.id   AF-A0A9W8EVD8-F1
#
_cell.length_a   1.000
_cell.length_b   1.000
_cell.length_c   1.000
_cell.angle_alpha   90.00
_cell.angle_beta   90.00
_cell.angle_gamma   90.00
#
_symmetry.space_group_name_H-M   'P 1'
#
loop_
_entity.id
_entity.type
_entity.pdbx_description
1 polymer ?
#
loop_
_entity_poly.entity_id
_entity_poly.type
_entity_poly.pdbx_seq_one_letter_code
_entity_poly.pdbx_strand_id
1 'polypeptide(L)'
;MSEFSFTDHSHRRFNPLTQSWVLCSPHRAKRPWLGQTEEQSTETRPPYDPKCYLCPGNTRATGTRNEQYTSTYVFTNDYAAVHENQPMCTNTDIEQVTRSSSNDLFRVESVCGTCKVVCFSPRHDLTLPELSVEEIIKVVCAWQQVYADLSRNPEIKYVQLFENKGAVMGCSNPHPHGQAWALSHVPTEPAQEISSFRAYQKKHNACILCTYVEAELVNSKTESTNRIIVQNESFMVVVPFWATWPFETMIVAKSHVSSISEMSDAMTRDLASAIRELTIRYDNLFECSFPYSMGLHQAPTATHEDGVCCHLHLHFYPPLLRSKEVRKFLVGFEMMAEPQRDLTAEQAASSAAEDANTTPFNERALELEETGPDTYMSVDLWQPSGNRGVFGGQVIGQALSAAGKTINGPFRCNSVHCYFLAAGTNTQMITYKVRRVRQGKSYCSRLVVAKQGDRVIFMAMASFQRPEPSVLSHQYTMPRVPPPESLVSREAYMRNQKERLNNGPVDEAKIAEYGSLPVESRAVPMPKDKRGLPINAIWLRAKGDMSELGHVHHQCMLAYASDFALLSTTLKPFEMDAPDARYKLGMLVSLDHSVWFHEPFRADEWLLYVMESPRSASGRGLAVGRIYSRDGVLVASTAQEGVARGTDSEPDQKTLEFRNSVAKL
;
A
#
# COMPACT_ATOMS: atom_id res chain seq x y z
N MET A 1 26.28 24.95 2.87
CA MET A 1 25.38 24.48 3.94
C MET A 1 24.62 23.29 3.36
N SER A 2 24.54 22.17 4.08
CA SER A 2 23.71 21.04 3.66
C SER A 2 22.24 21.44 3.69
N GLU A 3 21.49 21.03 2.66
CA GLU A 3 20.06 21.28 2.57
C GLU A 3 19.29 20.49 3.66
N PHE A 4 18.17 21.03 4.13
CA PHE A 4 17.38 20.39 5.18
C PHE A 4 16.58 19.21 4.61
N SER A 5 16.70 18.03 5.23
CA SER A 5 15.96 16.82 4.86
C SER A 5 15.02 16.37 5.98
N PHE A 6 13.72 16.26 5.68
CA PHE A 6 12.71 15.74 6.61
C PHE A 6 12.90 14.25 6.91
N THR A 7 13.69 13.51 6.12
CA THR A 7 13.98 12.08 6.34
C THR A 7 15.24 11.82 7.15
N ASP A 8 16.04 12.86 7.43
CA ASP A 8 17.32 12.72 8.12
C ASP A 8 17.43 13.62 9.36
N HIS A 9 16.87 14.83 9.29
CA HIS A 9 16.98 15.82 10.35
C HIS A 9 15.77 15.81 11.29
N SER A 10 16.06 15.88 12.60
CA SER A 10 15.01 16.02 13.61
C SER A 10 14.29 17.37 13.48
N HIS A 11 12.97 17.35 13.67
CA HIS A 11 12.11 18.52 13.58
C HIS A 11 10.86 18.32 14.44
N ARG A 12 10.10 19.39 14.68
CA ARG A 12 8.84 19.34 15.42
C ARG A 12 7.67 19.60 14.49
N ARG A 13 6.57 18.87 14.67
CA ARG A 13 5.31 19.06 13.94
C ARG A 13 4.21 19.44 14.91
N PHE A 14 3.38 20.41 14.54
CA PHE A 14 2.35 20.94 15.42
C PHE A 14 1.04 20.17 15.25
N ASN A 15 0.43 19.74 16.35
CA ASN A 15 -0.92 19.20 16.40
C ASN A 15 -1.90 20.36 16.70
N PRO A 16 -2.72 20.79 15.72
CA PRO A 16 -3.64 21.89 15.93
C PRO A 16 -4.88 21.51 16.75
N LEU A 17 -5.19 20.21 16.89
CA LEU A 17 -6.34 19.74 17.68
C LEU A 17 -6.04 19.87 19.18
N THR A 18 -4.82 19.50 19.59
CA THR A 18 -4.40 19.56 21.00
C THR A 18 -3.48 20.75 21.32
N GLN A 19 -3.14 21.60 20.35
CA GLN A 19 -2.20 22.72 20.53
C GLN A 19 -0.83 22.29 21.08
N SER A 20 -0.36 21.12 20.65
CA SER A 20 0.88 20.51 21.13
C SER A 20 1.86 20.25 19.98
N TRP A 21 3.08 19.83 20.31
CA TRP A 21 4.12 19.50 19.33
C TRP A 21 4.53 18.04 19.45
N VAL A 22 4.92 17.45 18.33
CA VAL A 22 5.51 16.11 18.24
C VAL A 22 6.91 16.21 17.67
N LEU A 23 7.89 15.65 18.39
CA LEU A 23 9.28 15.55 17.94
C LEU A 23 9.43 14.39 16.94
N CYS A 24 9.80 14.70 15.71
CA CYS A 24 10.11 13.73 14.67
C CYS A 24 11.62 13.51 14.61
N SER A 25 12.08 12.27 14.78
CA SER A 25 13.51 11.90 14.69
C SER A 25 13.74 10.71 13.76
N PRO A 26 13.65 10.90 12.43
CA PRO A 26 13.57 9.82 11.44
C PRO A 26 14.76 8.84 11.42
N HIS A 27 15.95 9.30 11.81
CA HIS A 27 17.15 8.46 11.84
C HIS A 27 17.12 7.42 12.98
N ARG A 28 16.25 7.58 13.98
CA ARG A 28 16.13 6.65 15.13
C ARG A 28 15.62 5.26 14.73
N ALA A 29 14.84 5.16 13.65
CA ALA A 29 14.41 3.89 13.09
C ALA A 29 15.58 2.97 12.70
N LYS A 30 16.77 3.53 12.42
CA LYS A 30 17.97 2.76 12.02
C LYS A 30 18.76 2.17 13.21
N ARG A 31 18.40 2.51 14.46
CA ARG A 31 19.13 2.02 15.65
C ARG A 31 18.85 0.52 15.88
N PRO A 32 19.85 -0.34 16.11
CA PRO A 32 19.62 -1.75 16.46
C PRO A 32 18.74 -1.89 17.72
N TRP A 33 17.70 -2.72 17.67
CA TRP A 33 16.84 -3.03 18.81
C TRP A 33 17.34 -4.31 19.51
N LEU A 34 17.57 -4.22 20.82
CA LEU A 34 17.96 -5.34 21.70
C LEU A 34 17.00 -5.46 22.90
N GLY A 35 15.85 -4.80 22.84
CA GLY A 35 14.87 -4.76 23.93
C GLY A 35 13.89 -5.92 23.88
N GLN A 36 12.84 -5.85 24.71
CA GLN A 36 11.79 -6.85 24.80
C GLN A 36 11.13 -7.11 23.44
N THR A 37 10.84 -8.38 23.18
CA THR A 37 10.05 -8.88 22.05
C THR A 37 8.70 -9.35 22.58
N GLU A 38 7.61 -8.98 21.94
CA GLU A 38 6.26 -9.41 22.33
C GLU A 38 6.02 -10.88 21.93
N GLU A 39 5.34 -11.65 22.81
CA GLU A 39 4.90 -13.01 22.51
C GLU A 39 3.69 -12.98 21.58
N GLN A 40 3.72 -13.81 20.53
CA GLN A 40 2.64 -13.88 19.55
C GLN A 40 1.42 -14.60 20.13
N SER A 41 0.24 -14.01 19.92
CA SER A 41 -1.04 -14.71 20.09
C SER A 41 -1.22 -15.71 18.94
N THR A 42 -0.78 -16.96 19.12
CA THR A 42 -1.03 -18.08 18.20
C THR A 42 -2.36 -18.79 18.47
N GLU A 43 -3.24 -18.20 19.28
CA GLU A 43 -4.44 -18.86 19.77
C GLU A 43 -5.52 -18.91 18.69
N THR A 44 -5.75 -20.10 18.14
CA THR A 44 -6.93 -20.38 17.31
C THR A 44 -8.17 -20.33 18.20
N ARG A 45 -8.94 -19.26 18.08
CA ARG A 45 -10.16 -19.03 18.87
C ARG A 45 -11.33 -19.84 18.29
N PRO A 46 -12.19 -20.45 19.13
CA PRO A 46 -13.37 -21.13 18.65
C PRO A 46 -14.44 -20.10 18.22
N PRO A 47 -15.32 -20.43 17.26
CA PRO A 47 -16.47 -19.58 16.89
C PRO A 47 -17.36 -19.17 18.06
N TYR A 48 -17.40 -20.01 19.09
CA TYR A 48 -18.13 -19.80 20.33
C TYR A 48 -17.32 -20.41 21.48
N ASP A 49 -17.13 -19.64 22.55
CA ASP A 49 -16.49 -20.13 23.77
C ASP A 49 -17.53 -20.16 24.91
N PRO A 50 -17.85 -21.33 25.49
CA PRO A 50 -18.80 -21.45 26.61
C PRO A 50 -18.32 -20.77 27.90
N LYS A 51 -17.04 -20.41 28.01
CA LYS A 51 -16.47 -19.69 29.16
C LYS A 51 -16.42 -18.17 28.95
N CYS A 52 -16.62 -17.69 27.72
CA CYS A 52 -16.53 -16.28 27.42
C CYS A 52 -17.76 -15.51 27.96
N TYR A 53 -17.54 -14.46 28.76
CA TYR A 53 -18.62 -13.63 29.31
C TYR A 53 -19.40 -12.82 28.26
N LEU A 54 -18.91 -12.73 27.02
CA LEU A 54 -19.51 -11.92 25.96
C LEU A 54 -20.26 -12.77 24.92
N CYS A 55 -20.05 -14.09 24.89
CA CYS A 55 -20.72 -14.96 23.92
C CYS A 55 -22.26 -15.05 24.16
N PRO A 56 -23.06 -15.29 23.10
CA PRO A 56 -24.52 -15.40 23.20
C PRO A 56 -24.96 -16.50 24.17
N GLY A 57 -25.96 -16.21 25.00
CA GLY A 57 -26.50 -17.18 25.96
C GLY A 57 -25.60 -17.56 27.14
N ASN A 58 -24.37 -17.01 27.23
CA ASN A 58 -23.47 -17.25 28.36
C ASN A 58 -23.84 -16.41 29.58
N THR A 59 -23.44 -16.89 30.75
CA THR A 59 -23.57 -16.17 32.01
C THR A 59 -22.38 -15.23 32.19
N ARG A 60 -22.65 -13.95 32.46
CA ARG A 60 -21.63 -12.92 32.74
C ARG A 60 -21.09 -13.05 34.17
N ALA A 61 -20.06 -12.27 34.49
CA ALA A 61 -19.39 -12.28 35.79
C ALA A 61 -20.33 -12.02 36.98
N THR A 62 -21.39 -11.22 36.79
CA THR A 62 -22.40 -10.91 37.82
C THR A 62 -23.53 -11.94 37.92
N GLY A 63 -23.51 -13.00 37.10
CA GLY A 63 -24.57 -14.01 37.05
C GLY A 63 -25.72 -13.70 36.08
N THR A 64 -25.73 -12.52 35.45
CA THR A 64 -26.72 -12.19 34.42
C THR A 64 -26.43 -12.97 33.13
N ARG A 65 -27.46 -13.49 32.47
CA ARG A 65 -27.32 -14.24 31.22
C ARG A 65 -27.44 -13.33 30.00
N ASN A 66 -26.51 -13.45 29.06
CA ASN A 66 -26.61 -12.78 27.76
C ASN A 66 -27.78 -13.31 26.96
N GLU A 67 -28.36 -12.44 26.15
CA GLU A 67 -29.36 -12.84 25.15
C GLU A 67 -28.74 -13.80 24.13
N GLN A 68 -29.59 -14.58 23.46
CA GLN A 68 -29.18 -15.36 22.28
C GLN A 68 -29.12 -14.45 21.06
N TYR A 69 -28.22 -13.46 21.11
CA TYR A 69 -28.08 -12.45 20.07
C TYR A 69 -27.38 -13.04 18.82
N THR A 70 -27.78 -12.54 17.65
CA THR A 70 -27.29 -13.01 16.34
C THR A 70 -26.51 -11.93 15.56
N SER A 71 -26.30 -10.76 16.19
CA SER A 71 -25.68 -9.57 15.60
C SER A 71 -24.90 -8.82 16.69
N THR A 72 -24.91 -7.49 16.69
CA THR A 72 -24.43 -6.67 17.79
C THR A 72 -25.28 -6.85 19.05
N TYR A 73 -24.66 -6.72 20.21
CA TYR A 73 -25.33 -6.78 21.52
C TYR A 73 -24.77 -5.72 22.46
N VAL A 74 -25.65 -4.92 23.05
CA VAL A 74 -25.28 -3.82 23.94
C VAL A 74 -25.86 -4.06 25.32
N PHE A 75 -25.04 -3.92 26.36
CA PHE A 75 -25.49 -4.03 27.74
C PHE A 75 -24.68 -3.11 28.67
N THR A 76 -25.20 -2.82 29.87
CA THR A 76 -24.46 -2.06 30.90
C THR A 76 -23.31 -2.90 31.43
N ASN A 77 -22.12 -2.32 31.49
CA ASN A 77 -20.92 -2.99 31.99
C ASN A 77 -21.14 -3.41 33.45
N ASP A 78 -20.87 -4.69 33.74
CA ASP A 78 -21.00 -5.29 35.06
C ASP A 78 -20.06 -4.64 36.10
N TYR A 79 -18.90 -4.13 35.65
CA TYR A 79 -17.92 -3.41 36.47
C TYR A 79 -17.68 -2.02 35.87
N ALA A 80 -18.72 -1.19 35.87
CA ALA A 80 -18.66 0.17 35.34
C ALA A 80 -17.65 1.04 36.12
N ALA A 81 -16.89 1.87 35.39
CA ALA A 81 -15.94 2.83 35.98
C ALA A 81 -16.64 4.05 36.61
N VAL A 82 -17.86 4.34 36.16
CA VAL A 82 -18.73 5.42 36.66
C VAL A 82 -20.16 4.89 36.82
N HIS A 83 -20.91 5.47 37.76
CA HIS A 83 -22.28 5.06 38.07
C HIS A 83 -23.27 6.20 37.89
N GLU A 84 -24.51 5.85 37.49
CA GLU A 84 -25.57 6.83 37.24
C GLU A 84 -26.03 7.44 38.56
N ASN A 85 -26.19 6.60 39.58
CA ASN A 85 -26.61 6.99 40.91
C ASN A 85 -25.41 6.95 41.86
N GLN A 86 -24.81 8.10 42.12
CA GLN A 86 -23.81 8.27 43.18
C GLN A 86 -24.03 9.58 43.96
N PRO A 87 -23.57 9.66 45.22
CA PRO A 87 -23.64 10.90 45.98
C PRO A 87 -22.82 12.02 45.35
N MET A 88 -23.34 13.25 45.40
CA MET A 88 -22.56 14.43 45.05
C MET A 88 -21.61 14.78 46.19
N CYS A 89 -20.34 14.98 45.86
CA CYS A 89 -19.31 15.44 46.78
C CYS A 89 -19.68 16.83 47.33
N THR A 90 -19.67 16.96 48.65
CA THR A 90 -19.92 18.21 49.37
C THR A 90 -18.63 18.82 49.89
N ASN A 91 -18.67 20.08 50.33
CA ASN A 91 -17.51 20.72 50.97
C ASN A 91 -17.05 19.95 52.23
N THR A 92 -17.98 19.36 52.97
CA THR A 92 -17.67 18.53 54.15
C THR A 92 -16.95 17.24 53.78
N ASP A 93 -17.19 16.68 52.59
CA ASP A 93 -16.45 15.52 52.10
C ASP A 93 -15.01 15.89 51.72
N ILE A 94 -14.81 17.06 51.11
CA ILE A 94 -13.47 17.57 50.76
C ILE A 94 -12.60 17.77 52.02
N GLU A 95 -13.21 18.23 53.12
CA GLU A 95 -12.53 18.39 54.42
C GLU A 95 -11.97 17.08 54.98
N GLN A 96 -12.44 15.91 54.51
CA GLN A 96 -11.91 14.60 54.92
C GLN A 96 -10.53 14.30 54.30
N VAL A 97 -10.24 14.87 53.13
CA VAL A 97 -9.00 14.60 52.39
C VAL A 97 -8.03 15.78 52.39
N THR A 98 -8.49 16.99 52.73
CA THR A 98 -7.63 18.16 52.91
C THR A 98 -8.14 19.10 54.00
N ARG A 99 -7.22 19.65 54.79
CA ARG A 99 -7.51 20.74 55.74
C ARG A 99 -7.10 22.12 55.20
N SER A 100 -6.56 22.15 53.98
CA SER A 100 -6.17 23.40 53.32
C SER A 100 -7.42 24.11 52.82
N SER A 101 -7.51 25.41 53.06
CA SER A 101 -8.54 26.28 52.50
C SER A 101 -8.25 26.73 51.06
N SER A 102 -7.15 26.26 50.45
CA SER A 102 -6.77 26.62 49.08
C SER A 102 -7.60 25.82 48.07
N ASN A 103 -8.72 26.41 47.67
CA ASN A 103 -9.62 25.87 46.65
C ASN A 103 -8.99 25.82 45.24
N ASP A 104 -7.84 26.47 45.01
CA ASP A 104 -7.16 26.43 43.72
C ASP A 104 -6.28 25.19 43.53
N LEU A 105 -5.80 24.60 44.63
CA LEU A 105 -4.89 23.45 44.61
C LEU A 105 -5.61 22.12 44.86
N PHE A 106 -6.63 22.10 45.71
CA PHE A 106 -7.33 20.88 46.13
C PHE A 106 -8.77 20.88 45.66
N ARG A 107 -8.96 20.66 44.36
CA ARG A 107 -10.27 20.63 43.71
C ARG A 107 -10.76 19.21 43.53
N VAL A 108 -12.00 18.96 43.91
CA VAL A 108 -12.70 17.69 43.70
C VAL A 108 -14.01 18.00 43.00
N GLU A 109 -14.31 17.26 41.93
CA GLU A 109 -15.56 17.39 41.19
C GLU A 109 -16.23 16.01 41.13
N SER A 110 -17.56 15.99 41.29
CA SER A 110 -18.33 14.75 41.21
C SER A 110 -18.52 14.34 39.75
N VAL A 111 -18.46 13.04 39.46
CA VAL A 111 -18.60 12.51 38.10
C VAL A 111 -19.61 11.37 38.07
N CYS A 112 -20.79 11.61 37.52
CA CYS A 112 -21.80 10.57 37.31
C CYS A 112 -21.77 10.11 35.85
N GLY A 113 -22.27 8.91 35.57
CA GLY A 113 -22.26 8.38 34.21
C GLY A 113 -22.67 6.94 34.08
N THR A 114 -22.53 6.38 32.88
CA THR A 114 -22.83 4.96 32.62
C THR A 114 -21.85 4.37 31.63
N CYS A 115 -21.47 3.11 31.82
CA CYS A 115 -20.57 2.37 30.94
C CYS A 115 -21.35 1.26 30.24
N LYS A 116 -21.28 1.20 28.90
CA LYS A 116 -21.85 0.13 28.09
C LYS A 116 -20.75 -0.69 27.43
N VAL A 117 -21.00 -1.97 27.25
CA VAL A 117 -20.22 -2.87 26.38
C VAL A 117 -21.01 -3.10 25.10
N VAL A 118 -20.33 -3.04 23.96
CA VAL A 118 -20.91 -3.23 22.62
C VAL A 118 -20.21 -4.42 21.96
N CYS A 119 -20.82 -5.60 21.98
CA CYS A 119 -20.32 -6.78 21.25
C CYS A 119 -20.57 -6.57 19.75
N PHE A 120 -19.56 -6.84 18.92
CA PHE A 120 -19.65 -6.58 17.47
C PHE A 120 -20.29 -7.72 16.70
N SER A 121 -20.13 -8.96 17.15
CA SER A 121 -20.61 -10.17 16.48
C SER A 121 -20.84 -11.30 17.49
N PRO A 122 -21.77 -12.24 17.27
CA PRO A 122 -21.85 -13.46 18.10
C PRO A 122 -20.63 -14.37 17.95
N ARG A 123 -19.82 -14.18 16.89
CA ARG A 123 -18.63 -14.96 16.57
C ARG A 123 -17.44 -14.50 17.39
N HIS A 124 -16.95 -15.39 18.25
CA HIS A 124 -15.82 -15.13 19.14
C HIS A 124 -14.46 -15.15 18.44
N ASP A 125 -14.39 -15.82 17.29
CA ASP A 125 -13.17 -16.03 16.52
C ASP A 125 -12.87 -14.91 15.52
N LEU A 126 -13.75 -13.92 15.37
CA LEU A 126 -13.60 -12.85 14.40
C LEU A 126 -13.14 -11.53 15.05
N THR A 127 -12.49 -10.71 14.26
CA THR A 127 -12.13 -9.31 14.54
C THR A 127 -12.69 -8.40 13.43
N LEU A 128 -12.66 -7.07 13.63
CA LEU A 128 -13.17 -6.10 12.63
C LEU A 128 -12.70 -6.36 11.17
N PRO A 129 -11.42 -6.67 10.87
CA PRO A 129 -11.00 -6.93 9.47
C PRO A 129 -11.62 -8.19 8.85
N GLU A 130 -12.03 -9.14 9.68
CA GLU A 130 -12.60 -10.42 9.25
C GLU A 130 -14.13 -10.39 9.12
N LEU A 131 -14.77 -9.35 9.69
CA LEU A 131 -16.19 -9.09 9.47
C LEU A 131 -16.44 -8.58 8.04
N SER A 132 -17.60 -8.93 7.50
CA SER A 132 -18.09 -8.31 6.26
C SER A 132 -18.46 -6.85 6.48
N VAL A 133 -18.47 -6.05 5.40
CA VAL A 133 -18.93 -4.64 5.47
C VAL A 133 -20.36 -4.55 6.04
N GLU A 134 -21.24 -5.49 5.69
CA GLU A 134 -22.62 -5.57 6.21
C GLU A 134 -22.68 -5.84 7.72
N GLU A 135 -21.74 -6.59 8.28
CA GLU A 135 -21.66 -6.79 9.73
C GLU A 135 -21.13 -5.53 10.43
N ILE A 136 -20.12 -4.86 9.85
CA ILE A 136 -19.57 -3.62 10.42
C ILE A 136 -20.60 -2.48 10.34
N ILE A 137 -21.45 -2.43 9.31
CA ILE A 137 -22.60 -1.49 9.25
C ILE A 137 -23.46 -1.64 10.51
N LYS A 138 -23.74 -2.86 10.96
CA LYS A 138 -24.52 -3.09 12.20
C LYS A 138 -23.79 -2.61 13.45
N VAL A 139 -22.46 -2.68 13.47
CA VAL A 139 -21.62 -2.10 14.54
C VAL A 139 -21.77 -0.57 14.55
N VAL A 140 -21.64 0.07 13.39
CA VAL A 140 -21.82 1.53 13.27
C VAL A 140 -23.23 1.96 13.66
N CYS A 141 -24.27 1.22 13.26
CA CYS A 141 -25.64 1.48 13.69
C CYS A 141 -25.83 1.31 15.20
N ALA A 142 -25.18 0.32 15.82
CA ALA A 142 -25.20 0.16 17.27
C ALA A 142 -24.54 1.36 17.98
N TRP A 143 -23.42 1.86 17.46
CA TRP A 143 -22.79 3.09 17.96
C TRP A 143 -23.70 4.32 17.82
N GLN A 144 -24.37 4.48 16.68
CA GLN A 144 -25.35 5.55 16.47
C GLN A 144 -26.48 5.49 17.49
N GLN A 145 -27.05 4.30 17.71
CA GLN A 145 -28.13 4.09 18.67
C GLN A 145 -27.67 4.39 20.10
N VAL A 146 -26.50 3.87 20.50
CA VAL A 146 -25.93 4.11 21.84
C VAL A 146 -25.68 5.60 22.08
N TYR A 147 -25.09 6.30 21.10
CA TYR A 147 -24.88 7.73 21.19
C TYR A 147 -26.19 8.51 21.31
N ALA A 148 -27.18 8.18 20.47
CA ALA A 148 -28.48 8.83 20.47
C ALA A 148 -29.25 8.60 21.79
N ASP A 149 -29.23 7.39 22.32
CA ASP A 149 -29.93 7.04 23.56
C ASP A 149 -29.29 7.72 24.78
N LEU A 150 -27.96 7.67 24.90
CA LEU A 150 -27.24 8.28 26.01
C LEU A 150 -27.30 9.81 25.98
N SER A 151 -27.33 10.41 24.77
CA SER A 151 -27.48 11.85 24.58
C SER A 151 -28.84 12.41 25.04
N ARG A 152 -29.87 11.57 25.24
CA ARG A 152 -31.18 12.03 25.74
C ARG A 152 -31.16 12.34 27.22
N ASN A 153 -30.20 11.81 27.98
CA ASN A 153 -30.09 12.08 29.41
C ASN A 153 -29.44 13.47 29.62
N PRO A 154 -30.14 14.45 30.22
CA PRO A 154 -29.62 15.80 30.41
C PRO A 154 -28.40 15.88 31.35
N GLU A 155 -28.19 14.86 32.21
CA GLU A 155 -27.03 14.77 33.08
C GLU A 155 -25.75 14.38 32.32
N ILE A 156 -25.88 13.67 31.19
CA ILE A 156 -24.76 13.29 30.35
C ILE A 156 -24.32 14.49 29.50
N LYS A 157 -23.03 14.78 29.54
CA LYS A 157 -22.38 15.85 28.79
C LYS A 157 -21.45 15.34 27.69
N TYR A 158 -21.02 14.08 27.75
CA TYR A 158 -20.21 13.49 26.69
C TYR A 158 -20.44 11.98 26.58
N VAL A 159 -20.36 11.43 25.37
CA VAL A 159 -20.41 9.99 25.11
C VAL A 159 -19.17 9.57 24.33
N GLN A 160 -18.25 8.88 25.00
CA GLN A 160 -17.02 8.36 24.40
C GLN A 160 -17.22 6.92 23.92
N LEU A 161 -17.18 6.72 22.60
CA LEU A 161 -17.14 5.39 21.97
C LEU A 161 -15.69 5.00 21.70
N PHE A 162 -15.28 3.78 22.07
CA PHE A 162 -13.91 3.31 21.88
C PHE A 162 -13.80 1.77 21.85
N GLU A 163 -12.70 1.26 21.31
CA GLU A 163 -12.31 -0.16 21.32
C GLU A 163 -10.85 -0.29 21.75
N ASN A 164 -10.54 -1.34 22.52
CA ASN A 164 -9.17 -1.78 22.79
C ASN A 164 -8.99 -3.18 22.22
N LYS A 165 -8.21 -3.33 21.15
CA LYS A 165 -7.91 -4.60 20.48
C LYS A 165 -6.54 -5.13 20.91
N GLY A 166 -6.51 -6.39 21.33
CA GLY A 166 -5.29 -7.13 21.67
C GLY A 166 -4.81 -6.94 23.12
N ALA A 167 -4.18 -7.95 23.68
CA ALA A 167 -3.73 -7.97 25.08
C ALA A 167 -2.74 -6.84 25.40
N VAL A 168 -1.90 -6.45 24.42
CA VAL A 168 -0.93 -5.35 24.54
C VAL A 168 -1.60 -4.01 24.86
N MET A 169 -2.86 -3.83 24.45
CA MET A 169 -3.67 -2.64 24.72
C MET A 169 -4.57 -2.78 25.95
N GLY A 170 -4.33 -3.78 26.81
CA GLY A 170 -5.07 -3.99 28.05
C GLY A 170 -6.44 -4.65 27.86
N CYS A 171 -6.71 -5.26 26.70
CA CYS A 171 -7.94 -5.99 26.47
C CYS A 171 -7.95 -7.31 27.26
N SER A 172 -8.90 -7.46 28.19
CA SER A 172 -9.01 -8.62 29.09
C SER A 172 -9.94 -9.73 28.58
N ASN A 173 -10.69 -9.48 27.49
CA ASN A 173 -11.59 -10.47 26.88
C ASN A 173 -11.40 -10.50 25.35
N PRO A 174 -11.09 -11.67 24.75
CA PRO A 174 -10.74 -11.74 23.33
C PRO A 174 -11.94 -11.71 22.36
N HIS A 175 -13.18 -11.69 22.85
CA HIS A 175 -14.37 -11.56 22.00
C HIS A 175 -14.46 -10.14 21.38
N PRO A 176 -14.84 -9.98 20.11
CA PRO A 176 -14.84 -8.68 19.44
C PRO A 176 -15.87 -7.72 20.05
N HIS A 177 -15.39 -6.66 20.72
CA HIS A 177 -16.26 -5.69 21.38
C HIS A 177 -15.60 -4.31 21.50
N GLY A 178 -16.45 -3.29 21.62
CA GLY A 178 -16.10 -1.94 22.04
C GLY A 178 -16.82 -1.55 23.33
N GLN A 179 -16.64 -0.31 23.73
CA GLN A 179 -17.24 0.28 24.92
C GLN A 179 -17.79 1.67 24.62
N ALA A 180 -18.77 2.09 25.42
CA ALA A 180 -19.29 3.44 25.42
C ALA A 180 -19.33 3.96 26.86
N TRP A 181 -18.59 5.02 27.16
CA TRP A 181 -18.62 5.68 28.47
C TRP A 181 -19.32 7.03 28.32
N ALA A 182 -20.44 7.19 29.01
CA ALA A 182 -21.17 8.44 29.08
C ALA A 182 -20.91 9.12 30.42
N LEU A 183 -20.55 10.40 30.39
CA LEU A 183 -20.05 11.14 31.55
C LEU A 183 -20.80 12.44 31.74
N SER A 184 -20.92 12.89 32.99
CA SER A 184 -21.52 14.18 33.36
C SER A 184 -20.65 15.41 33.08
N HIS A 185 -19.50 15.22 32.43
CA HIS A 185 -18.60 16.28 31.97
C HIS A 185 -17.95 15.88 30.63
N VAL A 186 -17.37 16.85 29.93
CA VAL A 186 -16.58 16.60 28.72
C VAL A 186 -15.16 16.20 29.12
N PRO A 187 -14.66 15.01 28.74
CA PRO A 187 -13.33 14.54 29.12
C PRO A 187 -12.21 15.43 28.55
N THR A 188 -11.01 15.29 29.12
CA THR A 188 -9.85 16.15 28.83
C THR A 188 -9.52 16.26 27.35
N GLU A 189 -9.35 15.14 26.64
CA GLU A 189 -8.95 15.15 25.22
C GLU A 189 -10.02 15.82 24.32
N PRO A 190 -11.31 15.41 24.33
CA PRO A 190 -12.35 16.12 23.60
C PRO A 190 -12.52 17.59 24.02
N ALA A 191 -12.39 17.93 25.30
CA ALA A 191 -12.51 19.31 25.77
C ALA A 191 -11.40 20.20 25.17
N GLN A 192 -10.19 19.68 25.05
CA GLN A 192 -9.06 20.36 24.44
C GLN A 192 -9.27 20.55 22.93
N GLU A 193 -9.76 19.52 22.23
CA GLU A 193 -10.09 19.63 20.82
C GLU A 193 -11.20 20.65 20.54
N ILE A 194 -12.30 20.60 21.32
CA ILE A 194 -13.42 21.55 21.17
C ILE A 194 -12.94 22.98 21.41
N SER A 195 -12.06 23.21 22.38
CA SER A 195 -11.43 24.51 22.60
C SER A 195 -10.67 24.99 21.35
N SER A 196 -9.87 24.11 20.74
CA SER A 196 -9.16 24.39 19.48
C SER A 196 -10.12 24.63 18.31
N PHE A 197 -11.22 23.88 18.22
CA PHE A 197 -12.22 24.01 17.16
C PHE A 197 -12.92 25.37 17.25
N ARG A 198 -13.37 25.76 18.45
CA ARG A 198 -13.95 27.09 18.70
C ARG A 198 -12.96 28.20 18.36
N ALA A 199 -11.71 28.08 18.80
CA ALA A 199 -10.68 29.08 18.54
C ALA A 199 -10.39 29.23 17.04
N TYR A 200 -10.30 28.11 16.31
CA TYR A 200 -10.09 28.09 14.87
C TYR A 200 -11.30 28.66 14.11
N GLN A 201 -12.53 28.24 14.45
CA GLN A 201 -13.75 28.75 13.84
C GLN A 201 -13.90 30.26 14.07
N LYS A 202 -13.63 30.76 15.28
CA LYS A 202 -13.66 32.20 15.58
C LYS A 202 -12.66 32.99 14.77
N LYS A 203 -11.47 32.43 14.52
CA LYS A 203 -10.37 33.11 13.81
C LYS A 203 -10.50 33.03 12.29
N HIS A 204 -10.95 31.91 11.76
CA HIS A 204 -10.93 31.59 10.33
C HIS A 204 -12.32 31.51 9.69
N ASN A 205 -13.38 31.55 10.49
CA ASN A 205 -14.77 31.34 10.05
C ASN A 205 -14.94 30.03 9.23
N ALA A 206 -14.23 28.98 9.64
CA ALA A 206 -14.18 27.69 8.96
C ALA A 206 -14.00 26.53 9.97
N CYS A 207 -14.42 25.32 9.61
CA CYS A 207 -14.11 24.11 10.37
C CYS A 207 -12.66 23.68 10.14
N ILE A 208 -11.93 23.41 11.22
CA ILE A 208 -10.51 23.05 11.15
C ILE A 208 -10.27 21.73 10.41
N LEU A 209 -11.14 20.72 10.62
CA LEU A 209 -10.99 19.41 9.98
C LEU A 209 -11.46 19.42 8.52
N CYS A 210 -12.44 20.26 8.14
CA CYS A 210 -12.75 20.50 6.72
C CYS A 210 -11.55 21.09 6.00
N THR A 211 -10.92 22.14 6.57
CA THR A 211 -9.70 22.72 5.99
C THR A 211 -8.55 21.72 5.93
N TYR A 212 -8.41 20.87 6.95
CA TYR A 212 -7.39 19.82 6.97
C TYR A 212 -7.61 18.77 5.88
N VAL A 213 -8.85 18.31 5.67
CA VAL A 213 -9.21 17.38 4.59
C VAL A 213 -8.83 17.96 3.23
N GLU A 214 -9.18 19.22 2.96
CA GLU A 214 -8.81 19.89 1.71
C GLU A 214 -7.29 19.96 1.53
N ALA A 215 -6.56 20.27 2.60
CA ALA A 215 -5.10 20.30 2.57
C ALA A 215 -4.50 18.91 2.31
N GLU A 216 -5.01 17.84 2.92
CA GLU A 216 -4.55 16.48 2.66
C GLU A 216 -4.86 16.01 1.24
N LEU A 217 -6.01 16.39 0.66
CA LEU A 217 -6.29 16.17 -0.76
C LEU A 217 -5.24 16.84 -1.65
N VAL A 218 -4.85 18.08 -1.36
CA VAL A 218 -3.77 18.77 -2.10
C VAL A 218 -2.43 18.05 -1.92
N ASN A 219 -2.08 17.68 -0.69
CA ASN A 219 -0.81 17.00 -0.38
C ASN A 219 -0.71 15.62 -1.04
N SER A 220 -1.82 14.91 -1.18
CA SER A 220 -1.87 13.58 -1.83
C SER A 220 -1.47 13.60 -3.31
N LYS A 221 -1.43 14.77 -3.95
CA LYS A 221 -1.01 14.92 -5.35
C LYS A 221 0.48 14.65 -5.57
N THR A 222 1.27 14.63 -4.51
CA THR A 222 2.71 14.30 -4.56
C THR A 222 3.00 13.16 -3.58
N GLU A 223 3.66 12.10 -4.07
CA GLU A 223 3.99 10.91 -3.27
C GLU A 223 4.76 11.25 -1.99
N SER A 224 5.75 12.16 -2.07
CA SER A 224 6.57 12.59 -0.93
C SER A 224 5.81 13.35 0.15
N THR A 225 4.58 13.78 -0.11
CA THR A 225 3.72 14.50 0.86
C THR A 225 2.41 13.77 1.12
N ASN A 226 2.17 12.63 0.45
CA ASN A 226 0.93 11.88 0.61
C ASN A 226 0.89 11.21 1.98
N ARG A 227 -0.22 11.41 2.69
CA ARG A 227 -0.51 10.75 3.96
C ARG A 227 -1.84 9.99 3.94
N ILE A 228 -2.55 9.99 2.82
CA ILE A 228 -3.80 9.26 2.63
C ILE A 228 -3.48 7.79 2.36
N ILE A 229 -4.07 6.89 3.15
CA ILE A 229 -3.92 5.44 3.00
C ILE A 229 -5.17 4.78 2.38
N VAL A 230 -6.36 5.31 2.67
CA VAL A 230 -7.64 4.82 2.14
C VAL A 230 -8.56 6.02 1.95
N GLN A 231 -9.39 6.02 0.91
CA GLN A 231 -10.49 6.97 0.80
C GLN A 231 -11.66 6.37 0.02
N ASN A 232 -12.87 6.80 0.37
CA ASN A 232 -14.10 6.56 -0.39
C ASN A 232 -14.86 7.88 -0.56
N GLU A 233 -16.13 7.83 -0.96
CA GLU A 233 -16.95 9.04 -1.21
C GLU A 233 -17.06 9.92 0.04
N SER A 234 -17.35 9.33 1.21
CA SER A 234 -17.65 10.08 2.43
C SER A 234 -16.46 10.27 3.39
N PHE A 235 -15.46 9.38 3.38
CA PHE A 235 -14.38 9.36 4.36
C PHE A 235 -12.99 9.31 3.72
N MET A 236 -12.03 9.84 4.47
CA MET A 236 -10.60 9.75 4.21
C MET A 236 -9.91 9.16 5.43
N VAL A 237 -9.03 8.20 5.21
CA VAL A 237 -8.14 7.66 6.24
C VAL A 237 -6.73 8.16 5.96
N VAL A 238 -6.16 8.85 6.95
CA VAL A 238 -4.84 9.47 6.85
C VAL A 238 -3.96 9.09 8.02
N VAL A 239 -2.65 9.08 7.82
CA VAL A 239 -1.71 9.25 8.93
C VAL A 239 -1.61 10.75 9.21
N PRO A 240 -2.07 11.27 10.37
CA PRO A 240 -2.07 12.70 10.61
C PRO A 240 -0.67 13.31 10.48
N PHE A 241 -0.55 14.54 9.97
CA PHE A 241 0.75 15.23 9.88
C PHE A 241 1.49 15.27 11.24
N TRP A 242 0.71 15.32 12.33
CA TRP A 242 1.14 15.36 13.72
C TRP A 242 0.99 14.02 14.47
N ALA A 243 0.91 12.90 13.75
CA ALA A 243 0.80 11.57 14.33
C ALA A 243 1.88 11.32 15.39
N THR A 244 1.51 10.76 16.54
CA THR A 244 2.44 10.37 17.61
C THR A 244 2.82 8.90 17.52
N TRP A 245 1.83 8.02 17.37
CA TRP A 245 2.06 6.59 17.24
C TRP A 245 2.66 6.24 15.87
N PRO A 246 3.40 5.12 15.76
CA PRO A 246 4.16 4.77 14.54
C PRO A 246 3.29 4.81 13.28
N PHE A 247 2.19 4.06 13.31
CA PHE A 247 1.20 3.94 12.25
C PHE A 247 -0.14 4.52 12.71
N GLU A 248 -0.12 5.61 13.50
CA GLU A 248 -1.34 6.33 13.88
C GLU A 248 -2.16 6.71 12.66
N THR A 249 -3.48 6.49 12.70
CA THR A 249 -4.37 6.94 11.63
C THR A 249 -5.58 7.66 12.18
N MET A 250 -6.09 8.59 11.38
CA MET A 250 -7.37 9.25 11.61
C MET A 250 -8.31 8.97 10.44
N ILE A 251 -9.51 8.46 10.74
CA ILE A 251 -10.62 8.43 9.78
C ILE A 251 -11.39 9.74 9.96
N VAL A 252 -11.48 10.55 8.91
CA VAL A 252 -12.14 11.86 8.96
C VAL A 252 -13.22 11.96 7.89
N ALA A 253 -14.39 12.49 8.26
CA ALA A 253 -15.47 12.76 7.30
C ALA A 253 -15.04 13.87 6.32
N LYS A 254 -15.26 13.65 5.02
CA LYS A 254 -14.92 14.62 3.96
C LYS A 254 -15.87 15.81 3.94
N SER A 255 -17.14 15.58 4.26
CA SER A 255 -18.14 16.62 4.50
C SER A 255 -18.25 16.92 6.00
N HIS A 256 -18.70 18.13 6.32
CA HIS A 256 -18.91 18.51 7.71
C HIS A 256 -20.11 17.78 8.30
N VAL A 257 -19.85 16.95 9.31
CA VAL A 257 -20.85 16.25 10.12
C VAL A 257 -20.34 16.28 11.55
N SER A 258 -21.20 16.67 12.51
CA SER A 258 -20.74 16.93 13.87
C SER A 258 -20.63 15.65 14.71
N SER A 259 -21.45 14.64 14.40
CA SER A 259 -21.56 13.41 15.17
C SER A 259 -22.03 12.22 14.34
N ILE A 260 -21.80 11.02 14.88
CA ILE A 260 -22.14 9.77 14.22
C ILE A 260 -23.65 9.64 13.90
N SER A 261 -24.53 10.28 14.69
CA SER A 261 -25.99 10.26 14.50
C SER A 261 -26.49 11.13 13.35
N GLU A 262 -25.67 12.05 12.84
CA GLU A 262 -26.02 12.91 11.69
C GLU A 262 -25.64 12.27 10.34
N MET A 263 -24.95 11.14 10.37
CA MET A 263 -24.53 10.45 9.14
C MET A 263 -25.73 9.90 8.38
N SER A 264 -25.69 10.02 7.05
CA SER A 264 -26.63 9.31 6.18
C SER A 264 -26.33 7.81 6.13
N ASP A 265 -27.25 7.03 5.56
CA ASP A 265 -27.01 5.60 5.30
C ASP A 265 -25.79 5.37 4.40
N ALA A 266 -25.54 6.28 3.45
CA ALA A 266 -24.37 6.20 2.57
C ALA A 266 -23.08 6.41 3.37
N MET A 267 -23.03 7.43 4.23
CA MET A 267 -21.89 7.65 5.12
C MET A 267 -21.68 6.49 6.09
N THR A 268 -22.76 5.87 6.58
CA THR A 268 -22.68 4.70 7.46
C THR A 268 -22.00 3.51 6.76
N ARG A 269 -22.37 3.24 5.50
CA ARG A 269 -21.71 2.22 4.67
C ARG A 269 -20.25 2.55 4.37
N ASP A 270 -19.98 3.80 4.03
CA ASP A 270 -18.63 4.27 3.74
C ASP A 270 -17.72 4.21 4.97
N LEU A 271 -18.23 4.54 6.16
CA LEU A 271 -17.46 4.41 7.41
C LEU A 271 -17.12 2.94 7.69
N ALA A 272 -18.10 2.05 7.54
CA ALA A 272 -17.88 0.61 7.72
C ALA A 272 -16.83 0.06 6.74
N SER A 273 -16.90 0.47 5.48
CA SER A 273 -15.90 0.13 4.45
C SER A 273 -14.51 0.67 4.80
N ALA A 274 -14.40 1.93 5.24
CA ALA A 274 -13.15 2.55 5.63
C ALA A 274 -12.50 1.87 6.85
N ILE A 275 -13.29 1.53 7.88
CA ILE A 275 -12.82 0.78 9.06
C ILE A 275 -12.30 -0.60 8.64
N ARG A 276 -13.04 -1.32 7.79
CA ARG A 276 -12.63 -2.64 7.32
C ARG A 276 -11.31 -2.59 6.55
N GLU A 277 -11.22 -1.71 5.57
CA GLU A 277 -10.03 -1.57 4.74
C GLU A 277 -8.81 -1.14 5.58
N LEU A 278 -8.99 -0.19 6.51
CA LEU A 278 -7.92 0.22 7.43
C LEU A 278 -7.45 -0.95 8.29
N THR A 279 -8.37 -1.67 8.93
CA THR A 279 -8.00 -2.75 9.86
C THR A 279 -7.41 -3.96 9.14
N ILE A 280 -7.77 -4.21 7.87
CA ILE A 280 -7.11 -5.22 7.03
C ILE A 280 -5.66 -4.81 6.77
N ARG A 281 -5.42 -3.55 6.38
CA ARG A 281 -4.05 -3.02 6.16
C ARG A 281 -3.20 -3.10 7.41
N TYR A 282 -3.79 -2.83 8.58
CA TYR A 282 -3.09 -3.01 9.84
C TYR A 282 -2.67 -4.46 10.08
N ASP A 283 -3.58 -5.42 9.91
CA ASP A 283 -3.27 -6.82 10.14
C ASP A 283 -2.23 -7.36 9.14
N ASN A 284 -2.26 -6.87 7.90
CA ASN A 284 -1.29 -7.24 6.86
C ASN A 284 0.10 -6.64 7.08
N LEU A 285 0.20 -5.43 7.66
CA LEU A 285 1.47 -4.70 7.81
C LEU A 285 2.57 -5.52 8.48
N PHE A 286 2.21 -6.38 9.44
CA PHE A 286 3.11 -7.33 10.10
C PHE A 286 2.58 -8.77 10.14
N GLU A 287 1.60 -9.09 9.28
CA GLU A 287 0.95 -10.42 9.19
C GLU A 287 0.51 -10.97 10.57
N CYS A 288 -0.19 -10.14 11.33
CA CYS A 288 -0.66 -10.50 12.66
C CYS A 288 -1.94 -9.74 13.02
N SER A 289 -2.71 -10.22 13.99
CA SER A 289 -3.83 -9.45 14.54
C SER A 289 -3.29 -8.18 15.21
N PHE A 290 -3.36 -7.05 14.50
CA PHE A 290 -2.70 -5.81 14.86
C PHE A 290 -3.40 -5.17 16.06
N PRO A 291 -2.68 -4.95 17.18
CA PRO A 291 -3.27 -4.33 18.36
C PRO A 291 -3.43 -2.82 18.15
N TYR A 292 -4.49 -2.24 18.72
CA TYR A 292 -4.68 -0.79 18.76
C TYR A 292 -5.71 -0.41 19.82
N SER A 293 -5.67 0.84 20.24
CA SER A 293 -6.82 1.52 20.84
C SER A 293 -7.40 2.45 19.79
N MET A 294 -8.72 2.44 19.62
CA MET A 294 -9.41 3.38 18.73
C MET A 294 -10.54 4.07 19.48
N GLY A 295 -10.86 5.29 19.06
CA GLY A 295 -11.90 6.09 19.69
C GLY A 295 -12.49 7.09 18.72
N LEU A 296 -13.75 7.45 18.95
CA LEU A 296 -14.49 8.36 18.10
C LEU A 296 -14.65 9.70 18.82
N HIS A 297 -14.26 10.79 18.15
CA HIS A 297 -14.43 12.16 18.61
C HIS A 297 -15.49 12.85 17.77
N GLN A 298 -16.45 13.45 18.46
CA GLN A 298 -17.67 14.02 17.90
C GLN A 298 -18.24 15.09 18.83
N ALA A 299 -19.36 15.71 18.42
CA ALA A 299 -20.14 16.57 19.29
C ALA A 299 -20.39 15.91 20.66
N PRO A 300 -20.35 16.66 21.78
CA PRO A 300 -20.48 16.07 23.11
C PRO A 300 -21.75 15.25 23.32
N THR A 301 -22.89 15.81 22.92
CA THR A 301 -24.20 15.14 22.84
C THR A 301 -24.96 15.67 21.62
N ALA A 302 -26.01 14.96 21.22
CA ALA A 302 -26.78 15.27 20.01
C ALA A 302 -27.34 16.70 19.91
N THR A 303 -27.52 17.41 21.04
CA THR A 303 -28.06 18.77 21.09
C THR A 303 -27.09 19.78 21.72
N HIS A 304 -25.82 19.41 21.93
CA HIS A 304 -24.84 20.27 22.54
C HIS A 304 -24.51 21.48 21.65
N GLU A 305 -24.41 22.68 22.23
CA GLU A 305 -24.14 23.92 21.48
C GLU A 305 -22.81 23.88 20.70
N ASP A 306 -21.81 23.19 21.24
CA ASP A 306 -20.52 22.99 20.57
C ASP A 306 -20.58 22.08 19.34
N GLY A 307 -21.69 21.39 19.10
CA GLY A 307 -21.87 20.57 17.91
C GLY A 307 -21.57 21.35 16.62
N VAL A 308 -21.83 22.66 16.60
CA VAL A 308 -21.59 23.55 15.45
C VAL A 308 -20.12 23.69 15.04
N CYS A 309 -19.18 23.41 15.95
CA CYS A 309 -17.74 23.49 15.69
C CYS A 309 -17.06 22.12 15.67
N CYS A 310 -17.74 21.08 16.16
CA CYS A 310 -17.24 19.71 16.16
C CYS A 310 -17.30 19.10 14.76
N HIS A 311 -16.39 18.17 14.49
CA HIS A 311 -16.35 17.44 13.23
C HIS A 311 -15.99 15.99 13.51
N LEU A 312 -16.82 15.07 13.05
CA LEU A 312 -16.71 13.64 13.30
C LEU A 312 -15.39 13.08 12.76
N HIS A 313 -14.61 12.46 13.64
CA HIS A 313 -13.39 11.74 13.28
C HIS A 313 -13.08 10.62 14.26
N LEU A 314 -12.34 9.61 13.80
CA LEU A 314 -11.91 8.47 14.60
C LEU A 314 -10.40 8.43 14.65
N HIS A 315 -9.84 8.19 15.83
CA HIS A 315 -8.42 7.97 16.04
C HIS A 315 -8.12 6.49 16.20
N PHE A 316 -7.01 6.03 15.63
CA PHE A 316 -6.44 4.70 15.86
C PHE A 316 -4.99 4.86 16.32
N TYR A 317 -4.68 4.27 17.47
CA TYR A 317 -3.39 4.35 18.14
C TYR A 317 -2.77 2.95 18.27
N PRO A 318 -2.12 2.44 17.20
CA PRO A 318 -1.44 1.16 17.25
C PRO A 318 -0.04 1.26 17.86
N PRO A 319 0.39 0.32 18.70
CA PRO A 319 1.68 0.37 19.37
C PRO A 319 2.81 -0.23 18.53
N LEU A 320 2.56 -1.09 17.54
CA LEU A 320 3.62 -1.77 16.79
C LEU A 320 4.43 -0.79 15.93
N LEU A 321 5.74 -0.99 15.82
CA LEU A 321 6.68 -0.05 15.18
C LEU A 321 7.48 -0.67 14.03
N ARG A 322 8.16 -1.81 14.24
CA ARG A 322 9.10 -2.39 13.23
C ARG A 322 8.75 -3.80 12.77
N SER A 323 8.13 -4.58 13.62
CA SER A 323 7.65 -5.93 13.37
C SER A 323 6.54 -6.25 14.35
N LYS A 324 5.93 -7.42 14.19
CA LYS A 324 4.96 -7.98 15.13
C LYS A 324 5.48 -8.13 16.57
N GLU A 325 6.79 -8.22 16.79
CA GLU A 325 7.39 -8.33 18.13
C GLU A 325 7.86 -6.98 18.73
N VAL A 326 7.95 -5.90 17.95
CA VAL A 326 8.59 -4.64 18.38
C VAL A 326 7.59 -3.49 18.39
N ARG A 327 7.23 -3.06 19.61
CA ARG A 327 6.35 -1.91 19.84
C ARG A 327 7.07 -0.64 20.25
N LYS A 328 6.39 0.49 20.02
CA LYS A 328 6.70 1.79 20.58
C LYS A 328 6.26 1.85 22.05
N PHE A 329 7.11 2.42 22.88
CA PHE A 329 6.81 2.79 24.26
C PHE A 329 6.79 4.31 24.37
N LEU A 330 5.69 4.88 24.85
CA LEU A 330 5.61 6.30 25.23
C LEU A 330 5.97 6.41 26.71
N VAL A 331 7.28 6.52 27.00
CA VAL A 331 7.84 6.49 28.35
C VAL A 331 8.97 7.52 28.48
N GLY A 332 9.47 7.79 29.68
CA GLY A 332 10.69 8.60 29.85
C GLY A 332 10.54 10.02 29.29
N PHE A 333 11.08 10.29 28.10
CA PHE A 333 10.99 11.61 27.46
C PHE A 333 9.55 11.98 27.11
N GLU A 334 8.78 11.04 26.57
CA GLU A 334 7.39 11.28 26.15
C GLU A 334 6.45 11.56 27.33
N MET A 335 6.76 11.02 28.52
CA MET A 335 5.99 11.30 29.75
C MET A 335 6.40 12.59 30.45
N MET A 336 7.63 13.07 30.25
CA MET A 336 8.22 14.17 31.01
C MET A 336 8.47 15.45 30.19
N ALA A 337 8.35 15.39 28.86
CA ALA A 337 8.66 16.49 27.96
C ALA A 337 7.65 16.63 26.81
N GLU A 338 7.84 15.89 25.71
CA GLU A 338 6.92 15.92 24.55
C GLU A 338 6.91 14.57 23.81
N PRO A 339 5.82 14.21 23.11
CA PRO A 339 5.78 12.98 22.33
C PRO A 339 6.84 12.94 21.22
N GLN A 340 7.38 11.75 20.95
CA GLN A 340 8.44 11.53 19.96
C GLN A 340 8.14 10.33 19.06
N ARG A 341 8.36 10.51 17.74
CA ARG A 341 8.22 9.46 16.73
C ARG A 341 9.50 9.19 15.93
N ASP A 342 9.71 7.92 15.57
CA ASP A 342 10.95 7.41 14.96
C ASP A 342 10.92 7.34 13.42
N LEU A 343 9.73 7.34 12.80
CA LEU A 343 9.53 7.42 11.35
C LEU A 343 8.69 8.66 11.01
N THR A 344 8.68 9.16 9.77
CA THR A 344 7.78 10.28 9.42
C THR A 344 6.33 9.79 9.23
N ALA A 345 5.37 10.72 9.21
CA ALA A 345 3.97 10.38 8.90
C ALA A 345 3.82 9.92 7.43
N GLU A 346 4.59 10.51 6.52
CA GLU A 346 4.60 10.16 5.10
C GLU A 346 5.16 8.75 4.88
N GLN A 347 6.24 8.39 5.59
CA GLN A 347 6.79 7.02 5.56
C GLN A 347 5.79 6.01 6.11
N ALA A 348 5.11 6.34 7.22
CA ALA A 348 4.09 5.46 7.80
C ALA A 348 2.93 5.23 6.82
N ALA A 349 2.48 6.30 6.16
CA ALA A 349 1.41 6.24 5.18
C ALA A 349 1.82 5.45 3.95
N SER A 350 3.04 5.64 3.43
CA SER A 350 3.55 4.83 2.32
C SER A 350 3.61 3.36 2.70
N SER A 351 4.14 2.99 3.88
CA SER A 351 4.14 1.58 4.32
C SER A 351 2.74 0.98 4.48
N ALA A 352 1.79 1.71 5.08
CA ALA A 352 0.41 1.26 5.25
C ALA A 352 -0.42 1.29 3.94
N ALA A 353 0.00 2.10 2.96
CA ALA A 353 -0.58 2.13 1.61
C ALA A 353 0.00 1.05 0.69
N GLU A 354 1.29 0.71 0.87
CA GLU A 354 2.11 -0.19 0.03
C GLU A 354 1.80 -1.69 0.19
N ASP A 355 0.82 -2.06 1.01
CA ASP A 355 0.35 -3.45 1.15
C ASP A 355 -0.45 -3.99 -0.06
N ALA A 356 -0.04 -3.57 -1.26
CA ALA A 356 -0.09 -4.39 -2.46
C ALA A 356 1.14 -5.35 -2.57
N ASN A 357 2.11 -5.27 -1.66
CA ASN A 357 3.32 -6.12 -1.66
C ASN A 357 3.20 -7.40 -0.82
N THR A 358 2.20 -7.55 0.06
CA THR A 358 1.83 -8.81 0.74
C THR A 358 0.70 -9.55 0.04
N THR A 359 0.19 -9.02 -1.07
CA THR A 359 -0.65 -9.82 -1.96
C THR A 359 0.22 -10.93 -2.55
N PRO A 360 -0.18 -12.21 -2.47
CA PRO A 360 0.50 -13.27 -3.20
C PRO A 360 0.71 -12.81 -4.63
N PHE A 361 1.91 -13.01 -5.17
CA PHE A 361 2.17 -12.70 -6.57
C PHE A 361 1.03 -13.25 -7.44
N ASN A 362 0.35 -12.36 -8.17
CA ASN A 362 -0.77 -12.76 -9.02
C ASN A 362 -0.21 -13.47 -10.26
N GLU A 363 -0.10 -14.80 -10.17
CA GLU A 363 0.48 -15.67 -11.19
C GLU A 363 -0.28 -15.68 -12.52
N ARG A 364 -1.47 -15.09 -12.58
CA ARG A 364 -2.37 -15.14 -13.74
C ARG A 364 -1.69 -14.76 -15.06
N ALA A 365 -0.71 -13.85 -15.04
CA ALA A 365 0.05 -13.49 -16.24
C ALA A 365 0.91 -14.64 -16.80
N LEU A 366 1.41 -15.53 -15.94
CA LEU A 366 2.26 -16.69 -16.26
C LEU A 366 1.53 -18.03 -16.16
N GLU A 367 0.28 -18.03 -15.70
CA GLU A 367 -0.52 -19.21 -15.45
C GLU A 367 -0.79 -20.00 -16.75
N LEU A 368 -0.66 -21.32 -16.63
CA LEU A 368 -0.84 -22.26 -17.73
C LEU A 368 -1.59 -23.51 -17.25
N GLU A 369 -2.65 -23.86 -17.96
CA GLU A 369 -3.38 -25.12 -17.78
C GLU A 369 -2.67 -26.25 -18.55
N GLU A 370 -2.48 -27.42 -17.92
CA GLU A 370 -1.96 -28.60 -18.62
C GLU A 370 -3.10 -29.32 -19.35
N THR A 371 -3.05 -29.33 -20.69
CA THR A 371 -4.11 -29.92 -21.53
C THR A 371 -3.70 -31.28 -22.11
N GLY A 372 -2.46 -31.71 -21.87
CA GLY A 372 -1.95 -33.01 -22.23
C GLY A 372 -0.45 -33.13 -21.96
N PRO A 373 0.16 -34.30 -22.23
CA PRO A 373 1.57 -34.52 -21.96
C PRO A 373 2.46 -33.47 -22.63
N ASP A 374 3.28 -32.79 -21.82
CA ASP A 374 4.18 -31.71 -22.25
C ASP A 374 3.46 -30.62 -23.08
N THR A 375 2.15 -30.42 -22.86
CA THR A 375 1.31 -29.47 -23.60
C THR A 375 0.50 -28.62 -22.64
N TYR A 376 0.63 -27.31 -22.78
CA TYR A 376 0.06 -26.33 -21.87
C TYR A 376 -0.72 -25.25 -22.63
N MET A 377 -1.73 -24.65 -22.01
CA MET A 377 -2.55 -23.60 -22.62
C MET A 377 -2.56 -22.35 -21.74
N SER A 378 -2.46 -21.17 -22.35
CA SER A 378 -2.60 -19.90 -21.64
C SER A 378 -3.99 -19.75 -21.04
N VAL A 379 -4.06 -19.23 -19.82
CA VAL A 379 -5.33 -18.88 -19.16
C VAL A 379 -5.75 -17.45 -19.48
N ASP A 380 -4.78 -16.54 -19.54
CA ASP A 380 -5.01 -15.11 -19.79
C ASP A 380 -3.96 -14.54 -20.74
N LEU A 381 -4.37 -13.52 -21.52
CA LEU A 381 -3.55 -12.88 -22.54
C LEU A 381 -3.79 -11.36 -22.54
N TRP A 382 -2.76 -10.61 -22.23
CA TRP A 382 -2.79 -9.16 -22.32
C TRP A 382 -2.38 -8.70 -23.71
N GLN A 383 -3.27 -7.96 -24.36
CA GLN A 383 -3.00 -7.24 -25.60
C GLN A 383 -3.02 -5.73 -25.31
N PRO A 384 -1.86 -5.06 -25.34
CA PRO A 384 -1.78 -3.64 -25.02
C PRO A 384 -2.65 -2.78 -25.96
N SER A 385 -3.29 -1.74 -25.43
CA SER A 385 -4.10 -0.83 -26.23
C SER A 385 -3.32 -0.22 -27.40
N GLY A 386 -3.81 -0.44 -28.63
CA GLY A 386 -3.18 0.03 -29.88
C GLY A 386 -2.13 -0.92 -30.47
N ASN A 387 -1.77 -2.00 -29.77
CA ASN A 387 -0.86 -3.02 -30.31
C ASN A 387 -1.60 -4.04 -31.18
N ARG A 388 -0.91 -4.52 -32.21
CA ARG A 388 -1.43 -5.51 -33.17
C ARG A 388 -1.61 -6.92 -32.59
N GLY A 389 -0.95 -7.22 -31.48
CA GLY A 389 -1.01 -8.54 -30.87
C GLY A 389 -0.66 -8.52 -29.40
N VAL A 390 -0.77 -9.69 -28.78
CA VAL A 390 -0.47 -9.92 -27.36
C VAL A 390 0.96 -9.50 -27.00
N PHE A 391 1.17 -9.16 -25.72
CA PHE A 391 2.47 -8.72 -25.23
C PHE A 391 3.53 -9.83 -25.35
N GLY A 392 4.65 -9.53 -26.00
CA GLY A 392 5.72 -10.49 -26.29
C GLY A 392 6.36 -11.08 -25.03
N GLY A 393 6.63 -10.24 -24.03
CA GLY A 393 7.10 -10.66 -22.71
C GLY A 393 6.23 -11.74 -22.08
N GLN A 394 4.90 -11.63 -22.20
CA GLN A 394 3.99 -12.65 -21.68
C GLN A 394 4.19 -14.01 -22.37
N VAL A 395 4.33 -14.01 -23.68
CA VAL A 395 4.58 -15.23 -24.46
C VAL A 395 5.92 -15.87 -24.11
N ILE A 396 6.96 -15.05 -23.87
CA ILE A 396 8.28 -15.52 -23.43
C ILE A 396 8.19 -16.17 -22.04
N GLY A 397 7.59 -15.47 -21.08
CA GLY A 397 7.45 -15.94 -19.69
C GLY A 397 6.63 -17.23 -19.61
N GLN A 398 5.50 -17.30 -20.33
CA GLN A 398 4.67 -18.50 -20.42
C GLN A 398 5.41 -19.66 -21.10
N ALA A 399 6.14 -19.41 -22.19
CA ALA A 399 6.93 -20.46 -22.85
C ALA A 399 8.03 -21.02 -21.93
N LEU A 400 8.72 -20.16 -21.17
CA LEU A 400 9.71 -20.61 -20.19
C LEU A 400 9.07 -21.37 -19.03
N SER A 401 7.88 -20.95 -18.57
CA SER A 401 7.08 -21.66 -17.57
C SER A 401 6.71 -23.07 -18.05
N ALA A 402 6.17 -23.18 -19.27
CA ALA A 402 5.87 -24.47 -19.91
C ALA A 402 7.12 -25.37 -20.00
N ALA A 403 8.27 -24.84 -20.44
CA ALA A 403 9.52 -25.59 -20.47
C ALA A 403 9.93 -26.06 -19.06
N GLY A 404 9.85 -25.17 -18.07
CA GLY A 404 10.18 -25.42 -16.66
C GLY A 404 9.35 -26.53 -16.03
N LYS A 405 8.04 -26.59 -16.32
CA LYS A 405 7.14 -27.68 -15.86
C LYS A 405 7.58 -29.08 -16.32
N THR A 406 8.42 -29.18 -17.36
CA THR A 406 8.95 -30.46 -17.88
C THR A 406 10.36 -30.82 -17.36
N ILE A 407 10.91 -30.01 -16.45
CA ILE A 407 12.24 -30.20 -15.86
C ILE A 407 12.11 -30.91 -14.52
N ASN A 408 12.85 -32.01 -14.37
CA ASN A 408 12.94 -32.76 -13.12
C ASN A 408 14.35 -32.60 -12.52
N GLY A 409 14.42 -32.33 -11.21
CA GLY A 409 15.67 -32.21 -10.47
C GLY A 409 16.23 -30.78 -10.40
N PRO A 410 17.47 -30.60 -9.93
CA PRO A 410 17.99 -29.30 -9.50
C PRO A 410 18.54 -28.48 -10.67
N PHE A 411 17.83 -28.40 -11.80
CA PHE A 411 18.27 -27.60 -12.94
C PHE A 411 17.67 -26.19 -12.89
N ARG A 412 18.46 -25.20 -13.31
CA ARG A 412 18.04 -23.79 -13.47
C ARG A 412 18.13 -23.40 -14.94
N CYS A 413 17.24 -22.55 -15.43
CA CYS A 413 17.38 -22.03 -16.79
C CYS A 413 18.68 -21.22 -16.86
N ASN A 414 19.54 -21.48 -17.84
CA ASN A 414 20.73 -20.67 -18.06
C ASN A 414 20.60 -19.81 -19.32
N SER A 415 19.76 -20.22 -20.28
CA SER A 415 19.36 -19.36 -21.38
C SER A 415 18.02 -19.76 -21.99
N VAL A 416 17.34 -18.76 -22.56
CA VAL A 416 16.18 -18.95 -23.43
C VAL A 416 16.33 -18.07 -24.66
N HIS A 417 16.08 -18.66 -25.83
CA HIS A 417 16.18 -18.00 -27.13
C HIS A 417 14.87 -18.12 -27.88
N CYS A 418 14.27 -16.99 -28.22
CA CYS A 418 12.90 -16.89 -28.70
C CYS A 418 12.84 -16.30 -30.11
N TYR A 419 11.88 -16.74 -30.91
CA TYR A 419 11.55 -16.17 -32.21
C TYR A 419 10.06 -15.85 -32.30
N PHE A 420 9.74 -14.61 -32.66
CA PHE A 420 8.38 -14.14 -32.92
C PHE A 420 8.06 -14.32 -34.40
N LEU A 421 7.19 -15.27 -34.73
CA LEU A 421 6.90 -15.67 -36.11
C LEU A 421 5.63 -14.99 -36.65
N ALA A 422 4.66 -14.70 -35.76
CA ALA A 422 3.43 -14.01 -36.09
C ALA A 422 2.84 -13.30 -34.87
N ALA A 423 2.05 -12.25 -35.10
CA ALA A 423 1.28 -11.61 -34.03
C ALA A 423 0.17 -12.54 -33.53
N GLY A 424 0.10 -12.75 -32.22
CA GLY A 424 -1.01 -13.47 -31.59
C GLY A 424 -2.14 -12.53 -31.16
N THR A 425 -3.37 -13.03 -31.07
CA THR A 425 -4.55 -12.27 -30.60
C THR A 425 -4.91 -12.62 -29.15
N ASN A 426 -5.65 -11.76 -28.44
CA ASN A 426 -6.18 -12.09 -27.11
C ASN A 426 -7.53 -12.84 -27.14
N THR A 427 -8.13 -13.03 -28.32
CA THR A 427 -9.41 -13.73 -28.50
C THR A 427 -9.28 -15.25 -28.59
N GLN A 428 -8.06 -15.77 -28.71
CA GLN A 428 -7.77 -17.19 -28.78
C GLN A 428 -6.59 -17.52 -27.85
N MET A 429 -6.71 -18.56 -27.04
CA MET A 429 -5.63 -18.95 -26.14
C MET A 429 -4.45 -19.58 -26.90
N ILE A 430 -3.24 -19.39 -26.37
CA ILE A 430 -2.00 -19.93 -26.92
C ILE A 430 -1.75 -21.31 -26.35
N THR A 431 -1.53 -22.29 -27.22
CA THR A 431 -1.07 -23.64 -26.84
C THR A 431 0.44 -23.72 -26.95
N TYR A 432 1.12 -24.03 -25.85
CA TYR A 432 2.56 -24.26 -25.75
C TYR A 432 2.84 -25.76 -25.74
N LYS A 433 3.43 -26.28 -26.81
CA LYS A 433 3.89 -27.67 -26.89
C LYS A 433 5.38 -27.75 -26.63
N VAL A 434 5.76 -28.50 -25.61
CA VAL A 434 7.16 -28.69 -25.22
C VAL A 434 7.68 -30.00 -25.79
N ARG A 435 8.84 -29.94 -26.44
CA ARG A 435 9.61 -31.09 -26.88
C ARG A 435 10.89 -31.19 -26.07
N ARG A 436 11.08 -32.32 -25.40
CA ARG A 436 12.31 -32.65 -24.68
C ARG A 436 13.41 -32.99 -25.69
N VAL A 437 14.33 -32.06 -25.92
CA VAL A 437 15.39 -32.21 -26.94
C VAL A 437 16.59 -32.98 -26.37
N ARG A 438 16.99 -32.65 -25.14
CA ARG A 438 18.13 -33.27 -24.47
C ARG A 438 17.85 -33.43 -22.98
N GLN A 439 18.22 -34.57 -22.44
CA GLN A 439 18.24 -34.85 -21.01
C GLN A 439 19.62 -35.41 -20.63
N GLY A 440 20.53 -34.53 -20.20
CA GLY A 440 21.87 -34.89 -19.75
C GLY A 440 22.03 -34.85 -18.24
N LYS A 441 23.21 -35.22 -17.74
CA LYS A 441 23.54 -35.13 -16.31
C LYS A 441 23.71 -33.67 -15.84
N SER A 442 24.33 -32.84 -16.67
CA SER A 442 24.64 -31.43 -16.36
C SER A 442 23.73 -30.43 -17.09
N TYR A 443 23.24 -30.78 -18.29
CA TYR A 443 22.42 -29.90 -19.12
C TYR A 443 21.16 -30.60 -19.65
N CYS A 444 20.06 -29.85 -19.72
CA CYS A 444 18.80 -30.23 -20.34
C CYS A 444 18.38 -29.15 -21.35
N SER A 445 17.69 -29.55 -22.42
CA SER A 445 17.19 -28.60 -23.42
C SER A 445 15.73 -28.90 -23.76
N ARG A 446 14.93 -27.85 -23.91
CA ARG A 446 13.51 -27.89 -24.25
C ARG A 446 13.25 -26.97 -25.44
N LEU A 447 12.58 -27.49 -26.46
CA LEU A 447 12.01 -26.69 -27.54
C LEU A 447 10.54 -26.47 -27.24
N VAL A 448 10.10 -25.22 -27.21
CA VAL A 448 8.70 -24.84 -27.03
C VAL A 448 8.18 -24.29 -28.34
N VAL A 449 7.04 -24.80 -28.79
CA VAL A 449 6.32 -24.30 -29.96
C VAL A 449 4.97 -23.79 -29.49
N ALA A 450 4.74 -22.49 -29.66
CA ALA A 450 3.52 -21.82 -29.27
C ALA A 450 2.61 -21.59 -30.49
N LYS A 451 1.35 -22.00 -30.38
CA LYS A 451 0.36 -21.97 -31.47
C LYS A 451 -0.95 -21.31 -31.06
N GLN A 452 -1.62 -20.71 -32.04
CA GLN A 452 -3.04 -20.36 -31.98
C GLN A 452 -3.76 -21.09 -33.10
N GLY A 453 -4.63 -22.03 -32.73
CA GLY A 453 -5.11 -23.06 -33.67
C GLY A 453 -3.94 -23.84 -34.27
N ASP A 454 -3.91 -23.95 -35.60
CA ASP A 454 -2.83 -24.64 -36.31
C ASP A 454 -1.61 -23.76 -36.61
N ARG A 455 -1.72 -22.44 -36.40
CA ARG A 455 -0.67 -21.48 -36.75
C ARG A 455 0.37 -21.38 -35.64
N VAL A 456 1.63 -21.61 -35.98
CA VAL A 456 2.75 -21.32 -35.08
C VAL A 456 2.99 -19.81 -35.06
N ILE A 457 2.95 -19.22 -33.87
CA ILE A 457 3.15 -17.79 -33.65
C ILE A 457 4.50 -17.48 -32.99
N PHE A 458 5.05 -18.45 -32.24
CA PHE A 458 6.27 -18.25 -31.47
C PHE A 458 6.99 -19.58 -31.24
N MET A 459 8.31 -19.54 -31.16
CA MET A 459 9.15 -20.67 -30.77
C MET A 459 10.21 -20.23 -29.78
N ALA A 460 10.55 -21.09 -28.82
CA ALA A 460 11.65 -20.89 -27.90
C ALA A 460 12.50 -22.14 -27.70
N MET A 461 13.82 -21.97 -27.61
CA MET A 461 14.73 -23.00 -27.13
C MET A 461 15.26 -22.58 -25.76
N ALA A 462 14.94 -23.36 -24.73
CA ALA A 462 15.40 -23.14 -23.36
C ALA A 462 16.45 -24.19 -22.98
N SER A 463 17.56 -23.73 -22.42
CA SER A 463 18.64 -24.55 -21.87
C SER A 463 18.64 -24.43 -20.35
N PHE A 464 18.74 -25.58 -19.68
CA PHE A 464 18.78 -25.67 -18.23
C PHE A 464 20.06 -26.37 -17.80
N GLN A 465 20.69 -25.86 -16.75
CA GLN A 465 21.95 -26.36 -16.21
C GLN A 465 21.79 -26.67 -14.72
N ARG A 466 22.46 -27.74 -14.27
CA ARG A 466 22.62 -28.02 -12.85
C ARG A 466 23.60 -26.98 -12.27
N PRO A 467 23.25 -26.24 -11.20
CA PRO A 467 24.14 -25.25 -10.60
C PRO A 467 25.51 -25.84 -10.23
N GLU A 468 26.55 -25.06 -10.48
CA GLU A 468 27.94 -25.38 -10.17
C GLU A 468 28.59 -24.20 -9.43
N PRO A 469 29.58 -24.42 -8.54
CA PRO A 469 30.29 -23.34 -7.87
C PRO A 469 31.11 -22.46 -8.84
N SER A 470 31.01 -21.15 -8.69
CA SER A 470 31.75 -20.16 -9.49
C SER A 470 33.21 -20.06 -9.05
N VAL A 471 34.11 -20.87 -9.64
CA VAL A 471 35.57 -20.80 -9.39
C VAL A 471 36.23 -19.68 -10.20
N LEU A 472 35.72 -19.40 -11.41
CA LEU A 472 36.19 -18.34 -12.29
C LEU A 472 35.03 -17.37 -12.52
N SER A 473 35.18 -16.09 -12.14
CA SER A 473 34.12 -15.10 -12.27
C SER A 473 34.65 -13.71 -12.62
N HIS A 474 33.94 -13.05 -13.53
CA HIS A 474 34.04 -11.62 -13.82
C HIS A 474 32.69 -11.15 -14.36
N GLN A 475 32.37 -9.87 -14.20
CA GLN A 475 31.16 -9.26 -14.76
C GLN A 475 31.40 -7.78 -15.09
N TYR A 476 30.49 -7.18 -15.84
CA TYR A 476 30.43 -5.73 -15.95
C TYR A 476 30.09 -5.10 -14.60
N THR A 477 30.66 -3.93 -14.32
CA THR A 477 30.31 -3.14 -13.13
C THR A 477 28.94 -2.49 -13.34
N MET A 478 28.05 -2.62 -12.36
CA MET A 478 26.77 -1.91 -12.36
C MET A 478 27.02 -0.39 -12.37
N PRO A 479 26.36 0.38 -13.27
CA PRO A 479 26.51 1.83 -13.28
C PRO A 479 25.88 2.45 -12.02
N ARG A 480 26.44 3.59 -11.58
CA ARG A 480 25.84 4.37 -10.50
C ARG A 480 24.64 5.13 -11.02
N VAL A 481 23.47 4.82 -10.47
CA VAL A 481 22.19 5.43 -10.83
C VAL A 481 21.42 5.79 -9.57
N PRO A 482 20.45 6.71 -9.63
CA PRO A 482 19.56 6.96 -8.50
C PRO A 482 18.83 5.68 -8.06
N PRO A 483 18.63 5.48 -6.74
CA PRO A 483 17.88 4.34 -6.23
C PRO A 483 16.40 4.42 -6.67
N PRO A 484 15.71 3.28 -6.80
CA PRO A 484 14.34 3.24 -7.31
C PRO A 484 13.38 4.11 -6.49
N GLU A 485 13.57 4.20 -5.17
CA GLU A 485 12.73 4.99 -4.26
C GLU A 485 12.81 6.51 -4.52
N SER A 486 13.88 6.97 -5.17
CA SER A 486 14.05 8.39 -5.55
C SER A 486 13.44 8.75 -6.91
N LEU A 487 12.94 7.74 -7.64
CA LEU A 487 12.44 7.90 -8.99
C LEU A 487 10.92 7.82 -8.98
N VAL A 488 10.30 8.62 -9.84
CA VAL A 488 8.85 8.62 -10.04
C VAL A 488 8.39 7.29 -10.63
N SER A 489 7.21 6.83 -10.21
CA SER A 489 6.55 5.66 -10.80
C SER A 489 6.25 5.87 -12.29
N ARG A 490 6.00 4.77 -13.00
CA ARG A 490 5.64 4.82 -14.43
C ARG A 490 4.35 5.61 -14.66
N GLU A 491 3.38 5.41 -13.79
CA GLU A 491 2.08 6.09 -13.81
C GLU A 491 2.26 7.60 -13.63
N ALA A 492 3.05 8.01 -12.64
CA ALA A 492 3.38 9.42 -12.42
C ALA A 492 4.18 10.01 -13.59
N TYR A 493 5.13 9.25 -14.14
CA TYR A 493 5.88 9.66 -15.33
C TYR A 493 4.95 9.91 -16.53
N MET A 494 3.97 9.02 -16.77
CA MET A 494 3.01 9.16 -17.87
C MET A 494 2.08 10.37 -17.70
N ARG A 495 1.66 10.69 -16.47
CA ARG A 495 0.91 11.93 -16.17
C ARG A 495 1.75 13.18 -16.43
N ASN A 496 2.95 13.22 -15.84
CA ASN A 496 3.85 14.37 -15.92
C ASN A 496 4.35 14.67 -17.35
N GLN A 497 4.53 13.63 -18.19
CA GLN A 497 5.01 13.81 -19.56
C GLN A 497 3.98 14.53 -20.44
N LYS A 498 2.69 14.19 -20.33
CA LYS A 498 1.62 14.83 -21.13
C LYS A 498 1.36 16.27 -20.70
N GLU A 499 1.40 16.55 -19.39
CA GLU A 499 1.30 17.93 -18.88
C GLU A 499 2.46 18.80 -19.38
N ARG A 500 3.69 18.27 -19.45
CA ARG A 500 4.86 19.01 -19.95
C ARG A 500 4.86 19.24 -21.46
N LEU A 501 4.26 18.34 -22.25
CA LEU A 501 4.23 18.43 -23.71
C LEU A 501 2.99 19.17 -24.26
N ASN A 502 2.07 19.60 -23.39
CA ASN A 502 0.84 20.31 -23.74
C ASN A 502 0.01 19.61 -24.85
N ASN A 503 0.05 18.28 -24.87
CA ASN A 503 -0.41 17.42 -25.97
C ASN A 503 -1.75 16.71 -25.64
N GLY A 504 -2.74 17.47 -25.17
CA GLY A 504 -4.10 16.98 -24.90
C GLY A 504 -4.29 16.24 -23.57
N PRO A 505 -5.49 15.70 -23.30
CA PRO A 505 -5.85 15.12 -22.00
C PRO A 505 -5.02 13.87 -21.65
N VAL A 506 -4.78 13.69 -20.36
CA VAL A 506 -4.18 12.48 -19.78
C VAL A 506 -5.09 11.29 -20.07
N ASP A 507 -4.51 10.19 -20.55
CA ASP A 507 -5.26 8.96 -20.85
C ASP A 507 -5.23 8.06 -19.60
N GLU A 508 -6.12 8.35 -18.66
CA GLU A 508 -6.19 7.63 -17.37
C GLU A 508 -6.50 6.14 -17.55
N ALA A 509 -7.23 5.76 -18.60
CA ALA A 509 -7.50 4.35 -18.92
C ALA A 509 -6.20 3.61 -19.27
N LYS A 510 -5.34 4.23 -20.08
CA LYS A 510 -4.02 3.69 -20.40
C LYS A 510 -3.09 3.65 -19.18
N ILE A 511 -3.17 4.63 -18.28
CA ILE A 511 -2.38 4.61 -17.04
C ILE A 511 -2.83 3.46 -16.14
N ALA A 512 -4.15 3.28 -15.95
CA ALA A 512 -4.71 2.18 -15.18
C ALA A 512 -4.35 0.81 -15.78
N GLU A 513 -4.37 0.69 -17.11
CA GLU A 513 -3.95 -0.52 -17.83
C GLU A 513 -2.50 -0.90 -17.47
N TYR A 514 -1.55 0.03 -17.60
CA TYR A 514 -0.14 -0.23 -17.24
C TYR A 514 0.07 -0.41 -15.73
N GLY A 515 -0.73 0.27 -14.90
CA GLY A 515 -0.70 0.11 -13.45
C GLY A 515 -1.18 -1.27 -12.97
N SER A 516 -2.02 -1.96 -13.76
CA SER A 516 -2.51 -3.31 -13.45
C SER A 516 -1.51 -4.43 -13.78
N LEU A 517 -0.39 -4.12 -14.45
CA LEU A 517 0.59 -5.12 -14.86
C LEU A 517 1.31 -5.74 -13.65
N PRO A 518 1.74 -7.01 -13.74
CA PRO A 518 2.42 -7.72 -12.65
C PRO A 518 3.84 -7.20 -12.38
N VAL A 519 4.30 -6.19 -13.12
CA VAL A 519 5.65 -5.63 -13.03
C VAL A 519 5.55 -4.12 -12.87
N GLU A 520 6.27 -3.60 -11.87
CA GLU A 520 6.53 -2.18 -11.69
C GLU A 520 7.83 -1.80 -12.42
N SER A 521 7.86 -0.60 -13.00
CA SER A 521 9.07 -0.05 -13.61
C SER A 521 9.27 1.43 -13.27
N ARG A 522 10.53 1.84 -13.08
CA ARG A 522 10.90 3.24 -12.85
C ARG A 522 12.00 3.66 -13.80
N ALA A 523 11.77 4.73 -14.55
CA ALA A 523 12.72 5.22 -15.55
C ALA A 523 13.94 5.86 -14.87
N VAL A 524 15.13 5.47 -15.32
CA VAL A 524 16.40 6.02 -14.82
C VAL A 524 16.93 7.05 -15.82
N PRO A 525 17.15 8.31 -15.40
CA PRO A 525 17.84 9.29 -16.21
C PRO A 525 19.28 8.83 -16.51
N MET A 526 19.61 8.66 -17.79
CA MET A 526 20.94 8.24 -18.22
C MET A 526 21.67 9.38 -18.93
N PRO A 527 22.95 9.64 -18.62
CA PRO A 527 23.75 10.59 -19.37
C PRO A 527 23.97 10.08 -20.81
N LYS A 528 24.30 10.99 -21.73
CA LYS A 528 24.72 10.61 -23.08
C LYS A 528 25.97 9.74 -23.00
N ASP A 529 25.96 8.60 -23.68
CA ASP A 529 27.10 7.70 -23.74
C ASP A 529 28.27 8.35 -24.49
N LYS A 530 29.49 8.19 -23.98
CA LYS A 530 30.69 8.78 -24.58
C LYS A 530 31.02 8.19 -25.97
N ARG A 531 30.54 6.99 -26.29
CA ARG A 531 30.71 6.34 -27.60
C ARG A 531 29.59 6.74 -28.58
N GLY A 532 28.62 7.54 -28.14
CA GLY A 532 27.46 7.94 -28.93
C GLY A 532 26.37 6.87 -29.01
N LEU A 533 26.45 5.81 -28.19
CA LEU A 533 25.42 4.77 -28.18
C LEU A 533 24.13 5.24 -27.51
N PRO A 534 22.95 4.87 -28.02
CA PRO A 534 21.69 5.10 -27.34
C PRO A 534 21.63 4.20 -26.12
N ILE A 535 21.49 4.79 -24.93
CA ILE A 535 21.40 4.07 -23.66
C ILE A 535 20.04 4.32 -23.01
N ASN A 536 19.49 3.27 -22.40
CA ASN A 536 18.32 3.33 -21.56
C ASN A 536 18.58 2.56 -20.26
N ALA A 537 17.95 3.00 -19.17
CA ALA A 537 17.95 2.22 -17.95
C ALA A 537 16.61 2.36 -17.23
N ILE A 538 16.17 1.26 -16.63
CA ILE A 538 14.97 1.22 -15.81
C ILE A 538 15.23 0.32 -14.60
N TRP A 539 14.64 0.67 -13.47
CA TRP A 539 14.43 -0.30 -12.38
C TRP A 539 13.17 -1.10 -12.68
N LEU A 540 13.21 -2.41 -12.43
CA LEU A 540 12.11 -3.35 -12.62
C LEU A 540 11.93 -4.20 -11.36
N ARG A 541 10.68 -4.54 -11.04
CA ARG A 541 10.33 -5.46 -9.95
C ARG A 541 8.95 -6.06 -10.18
N ALA A 542 8.76 -7.35 -9.87
CA ALA A 542 7.44 -7.97 -9.83
C ALA A 542 6.61 -7.41 -8.67
N LYS A 543 5.30 -7.24 -8.87
CA LYS A 543 4.38 -6.80 -7.81
C LYS A 543 3.86 -7.99 -7.02
N GLY A 544 3.87 -7.90 -5.70
CA GLY A 544 3.47 -8.98 -4.78
C GLY A 544 4.64 -9.88 -4.38
N ASP A 545 4.43 -10.69 -3.35
CA ASP A 545 5.47 -11.57 -2.78
C ASP A 545 5.63 -12.85 -3.61
N MET A 546 6.88 -13.16 -3.96
CA MET A 546 7.28 -14.39 -4.66
C MET A 546 8.17 -15.29 -3.78
N SER A 547 8.24 -15.08 -2.46
CA SER A 547 9.16 -15.77 -1.54
C SER A 547 9.03 -17.30 -1.53
N GLU A 548 7.79 -17.79 -1.60
CA GLU A 548 7.45 -19.22 -1.60
C GLU A 548 7.57 -19.86 -3.00
N LEU A 549 7.86 -19.07 -4.04
CA LEU A 549 7.98 -19.55 -5.41
C LEU A 549 9.40 -20.01 -5.72
N GLY A 550 9.51 -21.15 -6.41
CA GLY A 550 10.81 -21.66 -6.84
C GLY A 550 11.51 -20.76 -7.86
N HIS A 551 12.85 -20.88 -7.98
CA HIS A 551 13.70 -20.05 -8.85
C HIS A 551 13.21 -19.93 -10.31
N VAL A 552 12.56 -20.96 -10.85
CA VAL A 552 12.02 -20.94 -12.21
C VAL A 552 10.96 -19.86 -12.37
N HIS A 553 10.12 -19.60 -11.36
CA HIS A 553 9.09 -18.56 -11.42
C HIS A 553 9.71 -17.17 -11.50
N HIS A 554 10.76 -16.89 -10.71
CA HIS A 554 11.51 -15.64 -10.83
C HIS A 554 12.18 -15.49 -12.21
N GLN A 555 12.69 -16.58 -12.79
CA GLN A 555 13.25 -16.56 -14.16
C GLN A 555 12.17 -16.31 -15.23
N CYS A 556 10.98 -16.89 -15.08
CA CYS A 556 9.84 -16.62 -15.96
C CYS A 556 9.38 -15.18 -15.87
N MET A 557 9.30 -14.63 -14.66
CA MET A 557 8.93 -13.24 -14.44
C MET A 557 9.97 -12.26 -14.98
N LEU A 558 11.26 -12.54 -14.81
CA LEU A 558 12.29 -11.69 -15.41
C LEU A 558 12.25 -11.74 -16.93
N ALA A 559 12.00 -12.92 -17.52
CA ALA A 559 11.84 -13.08 -18.97
C ALA A 559 10.58 -12.37 -19.50
N TYR A 560 9.52 -12.26 -18.68
CA TYR A 560 8.36 -11.42 -18.95
C TYR A 560 8.75 -9.93 -18.94
N ALA A 561 9.44 -9.49 -17.90
CA ALA A 561 9.78 -8.09 -17.69
C ALA A 561 10.83 -7.56 -18.70
N SER A 562 11.71 -8.43 -19.22
CA SER A 562 12.83 -8.04 -20.06
C SER A 562 12.43 -7.49 -21.44
N ASP A 563 11.19 -7.73 -21.89
CA ASP A 563 10.66 -7.26 -23.18
C ASP A 563 10.02 -5.85 -23.12
N PHE A 564 9.87 -5.23 -21.94
CA PHE A 564 9.18 -3.94 -21.81
C PHE A 564 9.85 -2.75 -22.52
N ALA A 565 11.18 -2.66 -22.48
CA ALA A 565 11.90 -1.45 -22.86
C ALA A 565 13.12 -1.69 -23.78
N LEU A 566 13.44 -2.95 -24.08
CA LEU A 566 14.67 -3.29 -24.78
C LEU A 566 14.66 -2.74 -26.22
N LEU A 567 13.67 -3.14 -27.02
CA LEU A 567 13.60 -2.72 -28.42
C LEU A 567 13.37 -1.21 -28.61
N SER A 568 12.63 -0.55 -27.72
CA SER A 568 12.42 0.90 -27.82
C SER A 568 13.72 1.71 -27.65
N THR A 569 14.76 1.11 -27.05
CA THR A 569 16.10 1.72 -26.96
C THR A 569 16.70 2.01 -28.36
N THR A 570 16.31 1.25 -29.40
CA THR A 570 16.80 1.46 -30.77
C THR A 570 16.22 2.70 -31.44
N LEU A 571 15.16 3.29 -30.86
CA LEU A 571 14.48 4.47 -31.40
C LEU A 571 14.95 5.79 -30.75
N LYS A 572 15.63 5.72 -29.59
CA LYS A 572 16.04 6.90 -28.82
C LYS A 572 16.76 7.99 -29.63
N PRO A 573 17.67 7.69 -30.58
CA PRO A 573 18.38 8.73 -31.34
C PRO A 573 17.50 9.56 -32.26
N PHE A 574 16.28 9.08 -32.57
CA PHE A 574 15.40 9.70 -33.55
C PHE A 574 14.35 10.63 -32.90
N GLU A 575 14.31 10.70 -31.56
CA GLU A 575 13.44 11.59 -30.79
C GLU A 575 11.98 11.58 -31.26
N MET A 576 11.48 10.40 -31.63
CA MET A 576 10.17 10.21 -32.30
C MET A 576 8.96 10.63 -31.47
N ASP A 577 9.11 10.76 -30.15
CA ASP A 577 8.06 11.17 -29.21
C ASP A 577 7.93 12.71 -29.09
N ALA A 578 8.82 13.49 -29.71
CA ALA A 578 8.75 14.94 -29.70
C ALA A 578 7.57 15.45 -30.56
N PRO A 579 6.89 16.56 -30.16
CA PRO A 579 5.82 17.16 -30.96
C PRO A 579 6.25 17.49 -32.40
N ASP A 580 7.49 17.94 -32.57
CA ASP A 580 8.15 18.31 -33.83
C ASP A 580 9.13 17.24 -34.34
N ALA A 581 8.94 15.97 -33.93
CA ALA A 581 9.78 14.86 -34.35
C ALA A 581 9.82 14.74 -35.89
N ARG A 582 11.03 14.79 -36.45
CA ARG A 582 11.29 14.59 -37.89
C ARG A 582 10.85 13.20 -38.35
N TYR A 583 11.06 12.20 -37.51
CA TYR A 583 10.74 10.82 -37.81
C TYR A 583 9.45 10.43 -37.11
N LYS A 584 8.56 9.75 -37.83
CA LYS A 584 7.36 9.12 -37.25
C LYS A 584 7.51 7.62 -37.25
N LEU A 585 7.18 6.99 -36.13
CA LEU A 585 7.24 5.55 -35.99
C LEU A 585 6.13 4.90 -36.83
N GLY A 586 6.51 4.04 -37.77
CA GLY A 586 5.56 3.27 -38.58
C GLY A 586 5.34 1.86 -38.01
N MET A 587 6.43 1.17 -37.65
CA MET A 587 6.35 -0.19 -37.11
C MET A 587 7.50 -0.47 -36.16
N LEU A 588 7.16 -1.01 -34.98
CA LEU A 588 8.10 -1.55 -34.00
C LEU A 588 7.61 -2.93 -33.55
N VAL A 589 8.28 -3.99 -33.98
CA VAL A 589 7.94 -5.38 -33.59
C VAL A 589 9.19 -6.20 -33.37
N SER A 590 9.18 -7.04 -32.34
CA SER A 590 10.28 -7.96 -32.03
C SER A 590 10.37 -9.07 -33.08
N LEU A 591 11.60 -9.42 -33.50
CA LEU A 591 11.87 -10.60 -34.33
C LEU A 591 12.33 -11.77 -33.47
N ASP A 592 13.19 -11.47 -32.49
CA ASP A 592 13.69 -12.42 -31.50
C ASP A 592 13.74 -11.79 -30.11
N HIS A 593 14.04 -12.62 -29.10
CA HIS A 593 14.43 -12.17 -27.77
C HIS A 593 15.26 -13.28 -27.12
N SER A 594 16.41 -12.94 -26.56
CA SER A 594 17.26 -13.88 -25.85
C SER A 594 17.55 -13.38 -24.44
N VAL A 595 17.50 -14.30 -23.48
CA VAL A 595 17.89 -14.06 -22.09
C VAL A 595 18.92 -15.11 -21.69
N TRP A 596 20.02 -14.66 -21.10
CA TRP A 596 21.00 -15.50 -20.40
C TRP A 596 20.93 -15.19 -18.91
N PHE A 597 20.74 -16.21 -18.08
CA PHE A 597 20.67 -16.09 -16.63
C PHE A 597 21.99 -16.56 -16.02
N HIS A 598 22.55 -15.75 -15.12
CA HIS A 598 23.90 -15.95 -14.59
C HIS A 598 23.90 -16.36 -13.12
N GLU A 599 23.10 -15.68 -12.30
CA GLU A 599 23.06 -15.88 -10.84
C GLU A 599 21.62 -15.97 -10.32
N PRO A 600 21.38 -16.55 -9.13
CA PRO A 600 20.08 -16.51 -8.47
C PRO A 600 19.65 -15.09 -8.12
N PHE A 601 18.36 -14.82 -8.22
CA PHE A 601 17.78 -13.53 -7.88
C PHE A 601 16.31 -13.69 -7.52
N ARG A 602 15.78 -12.67 -6.85
CA ARG A 602 14.36 -12.50 -6.60
C ARG A 602 13.79 -11.47 -7.59
N ALA A 603 12.79 -11.87 -8.36
CA ALA A 603 12.17 -10.99 -9.36
C ALA A 603 11.28 -9.91 -8.72
N ASP A 604 10.85 -10.12 -7.48
CA ASP A 604 10.11 -9.19 -6.62
C ASP A 604 11.04 -8.31 -5.76
N GLU A 605 12.35 -8.35 -6.03
CA GLU A 605 13.31 -7.32 -5.61
C GLU A 605 13.63 -6.37 -6.77
N TRP A 606 14.08 -5.17 -6.45
CA TRP A 606 14.46 -4.18 -7.47
C TRP A 606 15.69 -4.62 -8.27
N LEU A 607 15.51 -4.79 -9.58
CA LEU A 607 16.55 -5.12 -10.54
C LEU A 607 16.79 -3.96 -11.51
N LEU A 608 18.05 -3.55 -11.68
CA LEU A 608 18.43 -2.50 -12.62
C LEU A 608 18.67 -3.08 -14.00
N TYR A 609 17.85 -2.69 -14.97
CA TYR A 609 18.01 -3.10 -16.36
C TYR A 609 18.62 -1.98 -17.20
N VAL A 610 19.85 -2.18 -17.64
CA VAL A 610 20.61 -1.25 -18.48
C VAL A 610 20.64 -1.78 -19.92
N MET A 611 20.20 -0.97 -20.87
CA MET A 611 20.03 -1.33 -22.28
C MET A 611 20.83 -0.38 -23.16
N GLU A 612 21.46 -0.90 -24.20
CA GLU A 612 22.14 -0.12 -25.23
C GLU A 612 21.80 -0.64 -26.62
N SER A 613 21.74 0.26 -27.61
CA SER A 613 21.44 -0.08 -29.00
C SER A 613 22.66 0.12 -29.89
N PRO A 614 23.42 -0.94 -30.24
CA PRO A 614 24.57 -0.81 -31.13
C PRO A 614 24.20 -0.37 -32.56
N ARG A 615 22.99 -0.65 -33.04
CA ARG A 615 22.59 -0.33 -34.42
C ARG A 615 21.08 -0.23 -34.60
N SER A 616 20.65 0.80 -35.33
CA SER A 616 19.28 0.95 -35.83
C SER A 616 19.34 1.45 -37.28
N ALA A 617 19.14 0.53 -38.24
CA ALA A 617 19.32 0.79 -39.66
C ALA A 617 18.63 -0.28 -40.52
N SER A 618 18.39 0.03 -41.80
CA SER A 618 17.82 -0.92 -42.78
C SER A 618 16.49 -1.55 -42.32
N GLY A 619 15.67 -0.76 -41.62
CA GLY A 619 14.39 -1.19 -41.09
C GLY A 619 14.47 -2.16 -39.90
N ARG A 620 15.64 -2.30 -39.26
CA ARG A 620 15.83 -3.13 -38.06
C ARG A 620 16.61 -2.39 -36.98
N GLY A 621 16.42 -2.80 -35.74
CA GLY A 621 17.19 -2.33 -34.59
C GLY A 621 17.65 -3.50 -33.75
N LEU A 622 18.90 -3.44 -33.29
CA LEU A 622 19.47 -4.39 -32.34
C LEU A 622 19.68 -3.66 -31.01
N ALA A 623 19.18 -4.26 -29.94
CA ALA A 623 19.42 -3.82 -28.57
C ALA A 623 20.00 -4.97 -27.74
N VAL A 624 20.88 -4.62 -26.80
CA VAL A 624 21.46 -5.54 -25.81
C VAL A 624 21.26 -4.96 -24.42
N GLY A 625 21.09 -5.83 -23.43
CA GLY A 625 20.80 -5.41 -22.07
C GLY A 625 21.51 -6.24 -21.01
N ARG A 626 21.64 -5.62 -19.83
CA ARG A 626 22.30 -6.16 -18.63
C ARG A 626 21.42 -5.87 -17.43
N ILE A 627 21.08 -6.89 -16.66
CA ILE A 627 20.18 -6.80 -15.51
C ILE A 627 20.99 -7.09 -14.26
N TYR A 628 21.01 -6.14 -13.33
CA TYR A 628 21.73 -6.22 -12.07
C TYR A 628 20.77 -6.31 -10.89
N SER A 629 21.13 -7.09 -9.88
CA SER A 629 20.55 -6.96 -8.54
C SER A 629 20.97 -5.64 -7.91
N ARG A 630 20.27 -5.23 -6.85
CA ARG A 630 20.50 -3.95 -6.16
C ARG A 630 21.91 -3.82 -5.58
N ASP A 631 22.51 -4.92 -5.15
CA ASP A 631 23.89 -5.01 -4.65
C ASP A 631 24.94 -5.07 -5.79
N GLY A 632 24.51 -5.08 -7.05
CA GLY A 632 25.35 -4.93 -8.23
C GLY A 632 25.80 -6.22 -8.90
N VAL A 633 25.25 -7.37 -8.51
CA VAL A 633 25.51 -8.66 -9.18
C VAL A 633 24.79 -8.69 -10.53
N LEU A 634 25.47 -9.09 -11.61
CA LEU A 634 24.86 -9.22 -12.93
C LEU A 634 24.05 -10.53 -13.00
N VAL A 635 22.74 -10.45 -12.81
CA VAL A 635 21.86 -11.62 -12.71
C VAL A 635 21.41 -12.15 -14.08
N ALA A 636 21.30 -11.26 -15.08
CA ALA A 636 20.95 -11.67 -16.43
C ALA A 636 21.49 -10.73 -17.52
N SER A 637 21.52 -11.21 -18.76
CA SER A 637 21.82 -10.42 -19.96
C SER A 637 20.81 -10.72 -21.05
N THR A 638 20.55 -9.74 -21.91
CA THR A 638 19.51 -9.84 -22.93
C THR A 638 19.99 -9.32 -24.29
N ALA A 639 19.37 -9.82 -25.36
CA ALA A 639 19.55 -9.32 -26.71
C ALA A 639 18.26 -9.46 -27.51
N GLN A 640 17.98 -8.49 -28.37
CA GLN A 640 16.78 -8.46 -29.19
C GLN A 640 17.02 -7.68 -30.47
N GLU A 641 16.77 -8.33 -31.61
CA GLU A 641 16.54 -7.65 -32.89
C GLU A 641 15.03 -7.47 -33.10
N GLY A 642 14.65 -6.31 -33.62
CA GLY A 642 13.29 -6.04 -34.02
C GLY A 642 13.23 -5.28 -35.34
N VAL A 643 12.07 -5.34 -35.99
CA VAL A 643 11.76 -4.44 -37.09
C VAL A 643 11.50 -3.07 -36.49
N ALA A 644 12.27 -2.08 -36.94
CA ALA A 644 12.16 -0.69 -36.53
C ALA A 644 12.08 0.16 -37.79
N ARG A 645 10.86 0.54 -38.18
CA ARG A 645 10.59 1.32 -39.40
C ARG A 645 9.91 2.63 -39.03
N GLY A 646 10.38 3.72 -39.60
CA GLY A 646 9.74 5.02 -39.52
C GLY A 646 9.68 5.68 -40.89
N THR A 647 8.88 6.72 -40.99
CA THR A 647 8.85 7.62 -42.15
C THR A 647 9.57 8.91 -41.79
N ASP A 648 10.35 9.44 -42.74
CA ASP A 648 10.91 10.79 -42.66
C ASP A 648 9.83 11.77 -43.12
N SER A 649 9.29 12.56 -42.19
CA SER A 649 8.41 13.68 -42.52
C SER A 649 9.29 14.93 -42.56
N GLU A 650 9.47 15.53 -43.74
CA GLU A 650 10.14 16.83 -43.84
C GLU A 650 9.43 17.83 -42.91
N PRO A 651 10.17 18.57 -42.06
CA PRO A 651 9.55 19.58 -41.21
C PRO A 651 8.88 20.67 -42.07
N ASP A 652 7.74 21.19 -41.61
CA ASP A 652 7.14 22.43 -42.13
C ASP A 652 8.23 23.54 -42.16
N GLN A 653 8.23 24.33 -43.23
CA GLN A 653 9.15 25.46 -43.49
C GLN A 653 9.30 26.40 -42.27
N LYS A 654 8.24 26.59 -41.47
CA LYS A 654 8.28 27.36 -40.20
C LYS A 654 9.13 26.71 -39.11
N THR A 655 9.15 25.37 -39.02
CA THR A 655 9.97 24.63 -38.05
C THR A 655 11.44 24.65 -38.44
N LEU A 656 11.75 24.65 -39.73
CA LEU A 656 13.10 24.85 -40.25
C LEU A 656 13.64 26.26 -39.93
N GLU A 657 12.81 27.30 -40.07
CA GLU A 657 13.18 28.67 -39.69
C GLU A 657 13.45 28.82 -38.19
N PHE A 658 12.67 28.15 -37.33
CA PHE A 658 12.89 28.13 -35.88
C PHE A 658 14.17 27.38 -35.48
N ARG A 659 14.46 26.22 -36.10
CA ARG A 659 15.72 25.48 -35.82
C ARG A 659 16.97 26.27 -36.23
N ASN A 660 16.88 27.03 -37.33
CA ASN A 660 17.97 27.88 -37.79
C ASN A 660 18.19 29.14 -36.93
N SER A 661 17.18 29.61 -36.18
CA SER A 661 17.34 30.74 -35.25
C SER A 661 17.91 30.31 -33.90
N VAL A 662 17.59 29.10 -33.42
CA VAL A 662 18.11 28.56 -32.15
C VAL A 662 19.55 28.05 -32.28
N ALA A 663 19.96 27.54 -33.44
CA ALA A 663 21.35 27.09 -33.67
C ALA A 663 22.38 28.24 -33.85
N LYS A 664 21.93 29.50 -33.85
CA LYS A 664 22.78 30.71 -33.93
C LYS A 664 22.99 31.38 -32.57
N LEU A 665 22.41 30.84 -31.49
CA LEU A 665 22.65 31.20 -30.10
C LEU A 665 23.44 30.08 -29.42
#